data_AF-A0A182EC46-F1
#
_entry.id   AF-A0A182EC46-F1
#
_cell.length_a   1.000
_cell.length_b   1.000
_cell.length_c   1.000
_cell.angle_alpha   90.00
_cell.angle_beta   90.00
_cell.angle_gamma   90.00
#
_symmetry.space_group_name_H-M   'P 1'
#
loop_
_entity.id
_entity.type
_entity.pdbx_description
1 polymer ?
#
loop_
_entity_poly.entity_id
_entity_poly.type
_entity_poly.pdbx_seq_one_letter_code
_entity_poly.pdbx_strand_id
1 'polypeptide(L)'
;MKRKGDDDTLEQIDRKREKRRLICMQIDDYIEEIKLPSAGRCKLEALAEFVKNAIYAAKEAEVAFKMDDLEELHLGKIRFPLSLPFGLELSSVKSSCDCRWIHPDKIEILGSWRVGHQTKMEPVLDLIIIIPQNYFGSRDYLNFAYFVKRAHYICQVARILIKTGISVKFGLDHFDRLKPLLFVSNEDGSENDGFLRIHFAPPRGFTKISRFRPENNNLRPSFCSLHFGSLGIDTPTPVYNSKILIDMLREEIESKHEAFFREKPIFLKAFIMIRSWMLQRGFIQRIDNFSDLLLASWLMYINLQEVSFAQASVFDIIIGFFSSIISTNWKESRLSLCDNDALYSQFSSHYDFVFLDHTGYLNLAASLSVTTMEQIRAAATDAITKMNTFSEFDHLFVNSHPFTSVFDQYIRIRLPQLYLQNTFQKMCSAECVSTCNDLLFLFKRKLIPLLKEGLSDRIVNFDFLVSDQQVTMWDVCVEREKSTMHEVVLLIGFRLSTKWNNLLTRGPPAKSSDAVHFRQFWGDICELRKFPDNAICEAVVWGSSNVAVLICQHILQRHLRLEASNVEERTLRMEEILPNAMDRYSTIGRAYDKLSQILRMVQDLPLLITNIHPVSAYLRRTAPFPPLSTNAVIEKHSASIKDSVALPLSHISPPYLPTVKVQITMEQSGKWGDELGAIARLKTAFYIELSKILREKYSMQAIPFDDHLIIHFNTVVFRLVIAYPKEVHIMRKLNSDKTGIPKDSTASKLKELEVILEPQLAALLHR
;
A
#
# COMPACT_ATOMS: atom_id res chain seq x y z
N MET A 1 -44.26 26.55 16.25
CA MET A 1 -42.90 26.26 15.74
C MET A 1 -42.28 25.01 16.38
N LYS A 2 -42.97 23.86 16.41
CA LYS A 2 -42.42 22.58 16.94
C LYS A 2 -42.50 21.39 15.96
N ARG A 3 -43.00 21.58 14.73
CA ARG A 3 -43.16 20.50 13.72
C ARG A 3 -42.14 20.50 12.58
N LYS A 4 -41.29 21.52 12.46
CA LYS A 4 -40.28 21.60 11.38
C LYS A 4 -38.98 20.87 11.68
N GLY A 5 -38.65 20.64 12.95
CA GLY A 5 -37.45 19.91 13.34
C GLY A 5 -37.56 18.40 13.06
N ASP A 6 -38.71 17.79 13.39
CA ASP A 6 -38.90 16.34 13.24
C ASP A 6 -38.93 15.91 11.75
N ASP A 7 -39.52 16.72 10.86
CA ASP A 7 -39.62 16.44 9.42
C ASP A 7 -38.24 16.43 8.73
N ASP A 8 -37.37 17.39 9.06
CA ASP A 8 -35.99 17.43 8.53
C ASP A 8 -35.15 16.23 9.02
N THR A 9 -35.36 15.77 10.27
CA THR A 9 -34.69 14.57 10.79
C THR A 9 -35.20 13.29 10.13
N LEU A 10 -36.51 13.18 9.89
CA LEU A 10 -37.13 12.05 9.18
C LEU A 10 -36.65 11.98 7.73
N GLU A 11 -36.61 13.11 7.03
CA GLU A 11 -36.12 13.18 5.65
C GLU A 11 -34.63 12.81 5.55
N GLN A 12 -33.80 13.24 6.51
CA GLN A 12 -32.40 12.81 6.58
C GLN A 12 -32.23 11.31 6.85
N ILE A 13 -33.09 10.74 7.70
CA ILE A 13 -33.09 9.30 7.98
C ILE A 13 -33.49 8.50 6.74
N ASP A 14 -34.53 8.94 6.02
CA ASP A 14 -35.00 8.28 4.82
C ASP A 14 -33.99 8.37 3.66
N ARG A 15 -33.36 9.54 3.46
CA ARG A 15 -32.23 9.68 2.51
C ARG A 15 -31.06 8.77 2.85
N LYS A 16 -30.73 8.59 4.14
CA LYS A 16 -29.69 7.64 4.58
C LYS A 16 -30.09 6.20 4.30
N ARG A 17 -31.35 5.83 4.52
CA ARG A 17 -31.87 4.49 4.21
C ARG A 17 -31.86 4.21 2.71
N GLU A 18 -32.24 5.17 1.89
CA GLU A 18 -32.22 5.05 0.43
C GLU A 18 -30.80 4.84 -0.09
N LYS A 19 -29.83 5.65 0.37
CA LYS A 19 -28.40 5.45 0.03
C LYS A 19 -27.90 4.07 0.40
N ARG A 20 -28.25 3.57 1.59
CA ARG A 20 -27.88 2.21 2.02
C ARG A 20 -28.46 1.14 1.10
N ARG A 21 -29.72 1.27 0.68
CA ARG A 21 -30.35 0.33 -0.26
C ARG A 21 -29.62 0.31 -1.60
N LEU A 22 -29.28 1.49 -2.14
CA LEU A 22 -28.51 1.59 -3.39
C LEU A 22 -27.16 0.89 -3.30
N ILE A 23 -26.43 1.06 -2.20
CA ILE A 23 -25.15 0.39 -1.98
C ILE A 23 -25.33 -1.13 -1.84
N CYS A 24 -26.36 -1.59 -1.14
CA CYS A 24 -26.68 -3.02 -1.08
C CYS A 24 -26.99 -3.61 -2.48
N MET A 25 -27.67 -2.86 -3.35
CA MET A 25 -27.89 -3.27 -4.74
C MET A 25 -26.56 -3.36 -5.52
N GLN A 26 -25.69 -2.35 -5.41
CA GLN A 26 -24.35 -2.41 -6.03
C GLN A 26 -23.53 -3.61 -5.53
N ILE A 27 -23.63 -3.93 -4.24
CA ILE A 27 -22.98 -5.12 -3.67
C ILE A 27 -23.52 -6.40 -4.32
N ASP A 28 -24.83 -6.54 -4.44
CA ASP A 28 -25.44 -7.72 -5.04
C ASP A 28 -25.09 -7.85 -6.53
N ASP A 29 -25.16 -6.75 -7.29
CA ASP A 29 -24.79 -6.71 -8.71
C ASP A 29 -23.30 -7.06 -8.90
N TYR A 30 -22.42 -6.47 -8.09
CA TYR A 30 -20.98 -6.75 -8.17
C TYR A 30 -20.63 -8.18 -7.77
N ILE A 31 -21.27 -8.75 -6.74
CA ILE A 31 -21.08 -10.15 -6.37
C ILE A 31 -21.46 -11.06 -7.54
N GLU A 32 -22.62 -10.83 -8.18
CA GLU A 32 -23.03 -11.64 -9.34
C GLU A 32 -22.11 -11.42 -10.55
N GLU A 33 -21.54 -10.22 -10.72
CA GLU A 33 -20.54 -9.94 -11.74
C GLU A 33 -19.24 -10.74 -11.53
N ILE A 34 -18.71 -10.79 -10.30
CA ILE A 34 -17.41 -11.43 -10.03
C ILE A 34 -17.52 -12.93 -9.77
N LYS A 35 -18.71 -13.46 -9.47
CA LYS A 35 -18.92 -14.86 -9.10
C LYS A 35 -18.53 -15.82 -10.22
N LEU A 36 -17.89 -16.93 -9.85
CA LEU A 36 -17.54 -17.98 -10.80
C LEU A 36 -18.81 -18.64 -11.38
N PRO A 37 -19.01 -18.67 -12.71
CA PRO A 37 -20.20 -19.26 -13.33
C PRO A 37 -20.35 -20.75 -13.02
N SER A 38 -21.60 -21.24 -12.99
CA SER A 38 -21.91 -22.66 -12.72
C SER A 38 -21.18 -23.62 -13.65
N ALA A 39 -21.07 -23.30 -14.94
CA ALA A 39 -20.33 -24.11 -15.90
C ALA A 39 -18.84 -24.25 -15.52
N GLY A 40 -18.20 -23.17 -15.06
CA GLY A 40 -16.82 -23.20 -14.57
C GLY A 40 -16.67 -24.04 -13.31
N ARG A 41 -17.65 -23.94 -12.38
CA ARG A 41 -17.68 -24.78 -11.18
C ARG A 41 -17.81 -26.27 -11.50
N CYS A 42 -18.74 -26.64 -12.37
CA CYS A 42 -18.93 -28.05 -12.76
C CYS A 42 -17.69 -28.63 -13.44
N LYS A 43 -16.95 -27.84 -14.25
CA LYS A 43 -15.67 -28.26 -14.83
C LYS A 43 -14.63 -28.59 -13.75
N LEU A 44 -14.46 -27.71 -12.76
CA LEU A 44 -13.51 -27.94 -11.67
C LEU A 44 -13.93 -29.09 -10.76
N GLU A 45 -15.23 -29.27 -10.50
CA GLU A 45 -15.75 -30.42 -9.76
C GLU A 45 -15.52 -31.74 -10.50
N ALA A 46 -15.71 -31.77 -11.82
CA ALA A 46 -15.39 -32.93 -12.65
C ALA A 46 -13.88 -33.24 -12.65
N LEU A 47 -13.03 -32.22 -12.73
CA LEU A 47 -11.58 -32.37 -12.60
C LEU A 47 -11.19 -32.90 -11.22
N ALA A 48 -11.80 -32.39 -10.15
CA ALA A 48 -11.57 -32.86 -8.79
C ALA A 48 -11.96 -34.33 -8.62
N GLU A 49 -13.09 -34.74 -9.21
CA GLU A 49 -13.54 -36.12 -9.18
C GLU A 49 -12.62 -37.03 -9.99
N PHE A 50 -12.16 -36.59 -11.16
CA PHE A 50 -11.14 -37.30 -11.93
C PHE A 50 -9.85 -37.51 -11.12
N VAL A 51 -9.33 -36.44 -10.49
CA VAL A 51 -8.11 -36.49 -9.66
C VAL A 51 -8.28 -37.45 -8.48
N LYS A 52 -9.42 -37.42 -7.80
CA LYS A 52 -9.73 -38.38 -6.73
C LYS A 52 -9.70 -39.82 -7.23
N ASN A 53 -10.37 -40.09 -8.35
CA ASN A 53 -10.43 -41.43 -8.94
C ASN A 53 -9.05 -41.93 -9.37
N ALA A 54 -8.22 -41.06 -9.97
CA ALA A 54 -6.85 -41.40 -10.33
C ALA A 54 -6.00 -41.78 -9.10
N ILE A 55 -6.14 -41.03 -8.01
CA ILE A 55 -5.42 -41.30 -6.76
C ILE A 55 -5.88 -42.61 -6.10
N TYR A 56 -7.19 -42.86 -6.05
CA TYR A 56 -7.73 -44.11 -5.46
C TYR A 56 -7.52 -45.34 -6.35
N ALA A 57 -7.37 -45.18 -7.67
CA ALA A 57 -7.04 -46.28 -8.57
C ALA A 57 -5.56 -46.71 -8.52
N ALA A 58 -4.67 -45.87 -7.98
CA ALA A 58 -3.24 -46.13 -7.92
C ALA A 58 -2.90 -47.19 -6.87
N LYS A 59 -2.40 -48.36 -7.30
CA LYS A 59 -1.99 -49.45 -6.42
C LYS A 59 -0.92 -49.01 -5.41
N GLU A 60 -1.08 -49.40 -4.15
CA GLU A 60 -0.07 -49.18 -3.10
C GLU A 60 1.29 -49.79 -3.49
N ALA A 61 2.37 -49.13 -3.07
CA ALA A 61 3.71 -49.60 -3.31
C ALA A 61 4.10 -50.67 -2.27
N GLU A 62 4.61 -51.82 -2.74
CA GLU A 62 5.09 -52.88 -1.85
C GLU A 62 6.41 -52.51 -1.17
N VAL A 63 7.30 -51.86 -1.92
CA VAL A 63 8.64 -51.46 -1.46
C VAL A 63 8.56 -50.16 -0.69
N ALA A 64 9.19 -50.14 0.49
CA ALA A 64 9.37 -48.94 1.30
C ALA A 64 10.82 -48.47 1.22
N PHE A 65 10.98 -47.15 1.21
CA PHE A 65 12.27 -46.48 1.13
C PHE A 65 12.49 -45.61 2.35
N LYS A 66 13.74 -45.40 2.73
CA LYS A 66 14.01 -44.43 3.81
C LYS A 66 13.69 -43.03 3.33
N MET A 67 13.37 -42.14 4.27
CA MET A 67 13.00 -40.76 3.96
C MET A 67 14.10 -39.98 3.23
N ASP A 68 15.36 -40.29 3.52
CA ASP A 68 16.55 -39.67 2.91
C ASP A 68 16.91 -40.26 1.54
N ASP A 69 16.30 -41.38 1.16
CA ASP A 69 16.50 -42.01 -0.14
C ASP A 69 15.55 -41.38 -1.18
N LEU A 70 16.11 -40.51 -2.02
CA LEU A 70 15.37 -39.82 -3.08
C LEU A 70 15.51 -40.51 -4.45
N GLU A 71 16.25 -41.63 -4.54
CA GLU A 71 16.52 -42.28 -5.83
C GLU A 71 15.22 -42.72 -6.51
N GLU A 72 14.25 -43.26 -5.76
CA GLU A 72 12.94 -43.68 -6.29
C GLU A 72 12.13 -42.51 -6.87
N LEU A 73 12.23 -41.31 -6.27
CA LEU A 73 11.52 -40.12 -6.75
C LEU A 73 12.16 -39.59 -8.05
N HIS A 74 13.49 -39.57 -8.11
CA HIS A 74 14.22 -39.13 -9.29
C HIS A 74 14.06 -40.08 -10.49
N LEU A 75 13.92 -41.39 -10.23
CA LEU A 75 13.61 -42.40 -11.26
C LEU A 75 12.30 -42.10 -12.01
N GLY A 76 11.35 -41.39 -11.38
CA GLY A 76 10.09 -40.96 -11.97
C GLY A 76 10.12 -39.61 -12.71
N LYS A 77 11.30 -38.99 -12.88
CA LYS A 77 11.51 -37.62 -13.42
C LYS A 77 10.94 -36.47 -12.56
N ILE A 78 10.47 -36.73 -11.33
CA ILE A 78 9.98 -35.69 -10.43
C ILE A 78 11.13 -35.17 -9.57
N ARG A 79 11.18 -33.85 -9.38
CA ARG A 79 12.17 -33.19 -8.53
C ARG A 79 11.59 -32.91 -7.15
N PHE A 80 12.37 -33.18 -6.11
CA PHE A 80 11.92 -32.95 -4.75
C PHE A 80 11.72 -31.44 -4.48
N PRO A 81 10.52 -30.97 -4.07
CA PRO A 81 10.19 -29.54 -4.07
C PRO A 81 10.70 -28.78 -2.84
N LEU A 82 11.10 -29.49 -1.78
CA LEU A 82 11.45 -28.91 -0.48
C LEU A 82 12.96 -28.69 -0.38
N SER A 83 13.35 -27.46 -0.03
CA SER A 83 14.72 -27.13 0.40
C SER A 83 14.71 -26.85 1.90
N LEU A 84 15.57 -27.54 2.65
CA LEU A 84 15.64 -27.35 4.10
C LEU A 84 16.36 -26.04 4.48
N PRO A 85 15.89 -25.34 5.53
CA PRO A 85 16.59 -24.18 6.08
C PRO A 85 17.95 -24.55 6.70
N PHE A 86 18.71 -23.51 7.08
CA PHE A 86 20.02 -23.62 7.74
C PHE A 86 21.11 -24.34 6.91
N GLY A 87 20.88 -24.59 5.62
CA GLY A 87 21.79 -25.37 4.79
C GLY A 87 21.80 -26.85 5.13
N LEU A 88 20.74 -27.35 5.78
CA LEU A 88 20.59 -28.76 6.09
C LEU A 88 20.38 -29.59 4.83
N GLU A 89 20.97 -30.77 4.82
CA GLU A 89 20.71 -31.79 3.80
C GLU A 89 19.50 -32.66 4.19
N LEU A 90 18.76 -33.16 3.20
CA LEU A 90 17.61 -34.04 3.44
C LEU A 90 18.02 -35.33 4.20
N SER A 91 19.24 -35.81 3.95
CA SER A 91 19.90 -36.93 4.66
C SER A 91 20.04 -36.74 6.17
N SER A 92 20.01 -35.49 6.64
CA SER A 92 20.09 -35.19 8.08
C SER A 92 18.77 -35.50 8.83
N VAL A 93 17.65 -35.52 8.11
CA VAL A 93 16.32 -35.72 8.70
C VAL A 93 16.01 -37.21 8.80
N LYS A 94 15.58 -37.66 9.98
CA LYS A 94 15.32 -39.08 10.27
C LYS A 94 13.88 -39.28 10.72
N SER A 95 13.29 -40.40 10.31
CA SER A 95 12.03 -40.93 10.86
C SER A 95 12.19 -42.41 11.18
N SER A 96 11.35 -42.88 12.11
CA SER A 96 11.22 -44.31 12.43
C SER A 96 10.38 -45.08 11.42
N CYS A 97 9.68 -44.40 10.52
CA CYS A 97 8.81 -45.00 9.54
C CYS A 97 9.34 -44.72 8.13
N ASP A 98 9.37 -45.75 7.30
CA ASP A 98 9.76 -45.62 5.90
C ASP A 98 8.66 -44.93 5.08
N CYS A 99 9.03 -44.48 3.88
CA CYS A 99 8.19 -43.80 2.92
C CYS A 99 7.83 -44.75 1.77
N ARG A 100 6.54 -44.81 1.43
CA ARG A 100 6.02 -45.53 0.25
C ARG A 100 4.66 -44.99 -0.14
N TRP A 101 4.24 -45.16 -1.39
CA TRP A 101 2.87 -44.84 -1.74
C TRP A 101 1.88 -45.76 -1.01
N ILE A 102 0.97 -45.16 -0.24
CA ILE A 102 -0.20 -45.81 0.36
C ILE A 102 -1.41 -44.93 0.07
N HIS A 103 -2.62 -45.50 0.11
CA HIS A 103 -3.82 -44.71 -0.14
C HIS A 103 -4.05 -43.65 0.94
N PRO A 104 -4.55 -42.46 0.60
CA PRO A 104 -4.90 -41.45 1.60
C PRO A 104 -6.09 -41.91 2.45
N ASP A 105 -6.12 -41.48 3.71
CA ASP A 105 -7.26 -41.74 4.61
C ASP A 105 -8.55 -41.15 4.02
N LYS A 106 -8.44 -39.95 3.43
CA LYS A 106 -9.53 -39.28 2.72
C LYS A 106 -9.04 -38.17 1.79
N ILE A 107 -9.86 -37.88 0.77
CA ILE A 107 -9.70 -36.73 -0.13
C ILE A 107 -11.01 -35.93 -0.14
N GLU A 108 -10.98 -34.70 0.36
CA GLU A 108 -12.18 -33.86 0.50
C GLU A 108 -12.05 -32.54 -0.25
N ILE A 109 -13.19 -32.02 -0.72
CA ILE A 109 -13.32 -30.63 -1.17
C ILE A 109 -13.54 -29.77 0.05
N LEU A 110 -12.67 -28.77 0.22
CA LEU A 110 -12.69 -27.84 1.35
C LEU A 110 -13.95 -26.97 1.36
N GLY A 111 -14.37 -26.56 2.56
CA GLY A 111 -15.66 -25.90 2.81
C GLY A 111 -15.79 -24.56 2.09
N SER A 112 -14.67 -23.84 1.92
CA SER A 112 -14.54 -22.64 1.10
C SER A 112 -15.21 -22.76 -0.28
N TRP A 113 -15.01 -23.88 -0.99
CA TRP A 113 -15.64 -24.14 -2.29
C TRP A 113 -17.15 -24.31 -2.18
N ARG A 114 -17.63 -25.06 -1.17
CA ARG A 114 -19.05 -25.42 -1.01
C ARG A 114 -19.92 -24.22 -0.67
N VAL A 115 -19.36 -23.27 0.08
CA VAL A 115 -20.01 -21.99 0.40
C VAL A 115 -20.05 -21.06 -0.83
N GLY A 116 -19.09 -21.20 -1.74
CA GLY A 116 -19.13 -20.56 -3.06
C GLY A 116 -18.60 -19.13 -3.09
N HIS A 117 -17.51 -18.84 -2.37
CA HIS A 117 -16.90 -17.51 -2.39
C HIS A 117 -15.87 -17.29 -3.52
N GLN A 118 -15.62 -18.28 -4.38
CA GLN A 118 -14.69 -18.18 -5.51
C GLN A 118 -15.20 -17.20 -6.57
N THR A 119 -14.26 -16.42 -7.12
CA THR A 119 -14.53 -15.41 -8.13
C THR A 119 -13.92 -15.81 -9.47
N LYS A 120 -14.30 -15.12 -10.55
CA LYS A 120 -13.70 -15.26 -11.89
C LYS A 120 -12.21 -14.93 -11.92
N MET A 121 -11.75 -14.08 -10.99
CA MET A 121 -10.34 -13.69 -10.86
C MET A 121 -9.50 -14.74 -10.12
N GLU A 122 -10.15 -15.60 -9.33
CA GLU A 122 -9.50 -16.68 -8.59
C GLU A 122 -10.33 -17.98 -8.71
N PRO A 123 -10.40 -18.57 -9.93
CA PRO A 123 -11.16 -19.79 -10.20
C PRO A 123 -10.43 -21.03 -9.66
N VAL A 124 -10.32 -21.12 -8.34
CA VAL A 124 -9.54 -22.13 -7.62
C VAL A 124 -10.43 -23.02 -6.78
N LEU A 125 -10.35 -24.34 -6.99
CA LEU A 125 -10.99 -25.33 -6.12
C LEU A 125 -9.93 -25.96 -5.21
N ASP A 126 -10.12 -25.78 -3.91
CA ASP A 126 -9.24 -26.32 -2.88
C ASP A 126 -9.62 -27.76 -2.49
N LEU A 127 -8.72 -28.70 -2.73
CA LEU A 127 -8.79 -30.09 -2.26
C LEU A 127 -7.87 -30.27 -1.06
N ILE A 128 -8.25 -31.14 -0.13
CA ILE A 128 -7.36 -31.60 0.94
C ILE A 128 -7.22 -33.11 0.92
N ILE A 129 -5.97 -33.57 0.95
CA ILE A 129 -5.60 -34.97 1.08
C ILE A 129 -5.10 -35.21 2.50
N ILE A 130 -5.77 -36.10 3.23
CA ILE A 130 -5.33 -36.54 4.55
C ILE A 130 -4.42 -37.74 4.38
N ILE A 131 -3.14 -37.52 4.71
CA ILE A 131 -2.10 -38.54 4.68
C ILE A 131 -2.37 -39.52 5.85
N PRO A 132 -2.26 -40.84 5.66
CA PRO A 132 -2.58 -41.80 6.72
C PRO A 132 -1.67 -41.73 7.94
N GLN A 133 -2.21 -42.10 9.12
CA GLN A 133 -1.45 -42.10 10.38
C GLN A 133 -0.21 -43.00 10.34
N ASN A 134 -0.31 -44.18 9.71
CA ASN A 134 0.78 -45.16 9.59
C ASN A 134 1.90 -44.70 8.64
N TYR A 135 1.69 -43.61 7.89
CA TYR A 135 2.74 -42.97 7.10
C TYR A 135 3.73 -42.20 7.98
N PHE A 136 3.33 -41.81 9.19
CA PHE A 136 4.15 -41.00 10.08
C PHE A 136 4.64 -41.79 11.31
N GLY A 137 5.89 -41.54 11.69
CA GLY A 137 6.46 -41.96 12.96
C GLY A 137 5.95 -41.12 14.13
N SER A 138 6.00 -41.71 15.33
CA SER A 138 5.48 -41.10 16.57
C SER A 138 6.17 -39.77 16.98
N ARG A 139 7.30 -39.43 16.36
CA ARG A 139 8.09 -38.23 16.62
C ARG A 139 8.33 -37.36 15.39
N ASP A 140 7.61 -37.61 14.29
CA ASP A 140 7.83 -36.89 13.03
C ASP A 140 7.42 -35.42 13.09
N TYR A 141 6.78 -34.96 14.16
CA TYR A 141 6.60 -33.53 14.42
C TYR A 141 7.92 -32.81 14.73
N LEU A 142 9.00 -33.54 15.05
CA LEU A 142 10.32 -32.99 15.33
C LEU A 142 11.17 -32.77 14.09
N ASN A 143 12.04 -31.75 14.13
CA ASN A 143 13.21 -31.61 13.25
C ASN A 143 12.92 -31.78 11.75
N PHE A 144 11.87 -31.12 11.26
CA PHE A 144 11.43 -31.11 9.85
C PHE A 144 10.93 -32.44 9.27
N ALA A 145 10.89 -33.54 10.03
CA ALA A 145 10.47 -34.86 9.52
C ALA A 145 9.06 -34.81 8.88
N TYR A 146 8.11 -34.13 9.51
CA TYR A 146 6.76 -33.90 8.96
C TYR A 146 6.80 -33.26 7.57
N PHE A 147 7.56 -32.18 7.39
CA PHE A 147 7.61 -31.45 6.11
C PHE A 147 8.26 -32.30 5.01
N VAL A 148 9.31 -33.05 5.33
CA VAL A 148 9.97 -33.94 4.37
C VAL A 148 9.04 -35.10 3.98
N LYS A 149 8.37 -35.76 4.93
CA LYS A 149 7.41 -36.84 4.62
C LYS A 149 6.22 -36.34 3.84
N ARG A 150 5.69 -35.18 4.21
CA ARG A 150 4.63 -34.49 3.47
C ARG A 150 5.07 -34.21 2.03
N ALA A 151 6.24 -33.62 1.81
CA ALA A 151 6.79 -33.37 0.47
C ALA A 151 7.01 -34.66 -0.33
N HIS A 152 7.46 -35.74 0.31
CA HIS A 152 7.55 -37.06 -0.32
C HIS A 152 6.18 -37.56 -0.79
N TYR A 153 5.16 -37.49 0.07
CA TYR A 153 3.80 -37.90 -0.29
C TYR A 153 3.23 -37.07 -1.45
N ILE A 154 3.50 -35.76 -1.46
CA ILE A 154 3.18 -34.85 -2.57
C ILE A 154 3.81 -35.34 -3.88
N CYS A 155 5.10 -35.73 -3.86
CA CYS A 155 5.78 -36.23 -5.06
C CYS A 155 5.15 -37.54 -5.56
N GLN A 156 4.71 -38.42 -4.65
CA GLN A 156 4.02 -39.66 -5.01
C GLN A 156 2.67 -39.38 -5.69
N VAL A 157 1.89 -38.42 -5.17
CA VAL A 157 0.64 -37.98 -5.81
C VAL A 157 0.92 -37.34 -7.17
N ALA A 158 1.92 -36.46 -7.28
CA ALA A 158 2.31 -35.89 -8.56
C ALA A 158 2.68 -36.97 -9.59
N ARG A 159 3.41 -38.02 -9.17
CA ARG A 159 3.76 -39.18 -10.03
C ARG A 159 2.55 -39.91 -10.57
N ILE A 160 1.49 -40.02 -9.78
CA ILE A 160 0.24 -40.66 -10.19
C ILE A 160 -0.48 -39.78 -11.22
N LEU A 161 -0.58 -38.48 -10.95
CA LEU A 161 -1.34 -37.54 -11.77
C LEU A 161 -0.66 -37.21 -13.11
N ILE A 162 0.67 -37.14 -13.18
CA ILE A 162 1.36 -36.93 -14.47
C ILE A 162 1.09 -38.09 -15.44
N LYS A 163 0.95 -39.32 -14.94
CA LYS A 163 0.67 -40.50 -15.79
C LYS A 163 -0.71 -40.45 -16.43
N THR A 164 -1.62 -39.62 -15.93
CA THR A 164 -2.97 -39.47 -16.47
C THR A 164 -3.05 -38.45 -17.61
N GLY A 165 -1.94 -37.76 -17.96
CA GLY A 165 -1.95 -36.69 -18.95
C GLY A 165 -2.65 -35.42 -18.45
N ILE A 166 -2.38 -35.02 -17.20
CA ILE A 166 -2.87 -33.76 -16.64
C ILE A 166 -1.67 -32.88 -16.30
N SER A 167 -1.81 -31.57 -16.45
CA SER A 167 -0.78 -30.61 -16.05
C SER A 167 -0.71 -30.53 -14.52
N VAL A 168 0.47 -30.84 -13.97
CA VAL A 168 0.76 -30.82 -12.54
C VAL A 168 1.96 -29.92 -12.30
N LYS A 169 1.78 -28.90 -11.46
CA LYS A 169 2.84 -27.98 -11.05
C LYS A 169 2.97 -27.95 -9.54
N PHE A 170 4.19 -27.70 -9.06
CA PHE A 170 4.39 -27.29 -7.68
C PHE A 170 4.08 -25.79 -7.54
N GLY A 171 3.63 -25.41 -6.37
CA GLY A 171 3.53 -24.01 -5.99
C GLY A 171 3.56 -23.86 -4.48
N LEU A 172 3.54 -22.61 -4.02
CA LEU A 172 3.52 -22.27 -2.60
C LEU A 172 2.27 -21.47 -2.28
N ASP A 173 1.72 -21.72 -1.10
CA ASP A 173 0.70 -20.86 -0.50
C ASP A 173 1.40 -19.84 0.41
N HIS A 174 1.09 -18.55 0.22
CA HIS A 174 1.66 -17.44 0.99
C HIS A 174 3.20 -17.46 1.12
N PHE A 175 3.89 -17.97 0.08
CA PHE A 175 5.35 -18.11 -0.01
C PHE A 175 6.02 -18.99 1.06
N ASP A 176 5.26 -19.88 1.72
CA ASP A 176 5.84 -20.78 2.73
C ASP A 176 6.66 -21.90 2.08
N ARG A 177 7.98 -21.74 2.05
CA ARG A 177 8.91 -22.68 1.40
C ARG A 177 8.89 -24.10 1.99
N LEU A 178 8.40 -24.27 3.22
CA LEU A 178 8.29 -25.57 3.87
C LEU A 178 7.03 -26.35 3.47
N LYS A 179 6.05 -25.68 2.85
CA LYS A 179 4.74 -26.26 2.57
C LYS A 179 4.39 -26.17 1.07
N PRO A 180 5.13 -26.88 0.20
CA PRO A 180 4.75 -26.98 -1.20
C PRO A 180 3.36 -27.60 -1.35
N LEU A 181 2.66 -27.23 -2.41
CA LEU A 181 1.35 -27.73 -2.81
C LEU A 181 1.39 -28.22 -4.26
N LEU A 182 0.35 -28.96 -4.68
CA LEU A 182 0.13 -29.25 -6.10
C LEU A 182 -0.95 -28.36 -6.68
N PHE A 183 -0.68 -27.88 -7.88
CA PHE A 183 -1.59 -27.12 -8.72
C PHE A 183 -1.88 -27.95 -9.96
N VAL A 184 -3.15 -28.27 -10.20
CA VAL A 184 -3.57 -29.25 -11.20
C VAL A 184 -4.57 -28.62 -12.16
N SER A 185 -4.30 -28.71 -13.46
CA SER A 185 -5.13 -28.17 -14.54
C SER A 185 -5.18 -29.14 -15.73
N ASN A 186 -6.23 -29.07 -16.55
CA ASN A 186 -6.29 -29.84 -17.80
C ASN A 186 -5.15 -29.40 -18.75
N GLU A 187 -4.63 -30.33 -19.57
CA GLU A 187 -3.52 -30.07 -20.51
C GLU A 187 -3.80 -28.91 -21.49
N ASP A 188 -5.06 -28.74 -21.90
CA ASP A 188 -5.52 -27.68 -22.82
C ASP A 188 -5.92 -26.36 -22.12
N GLY A 189 -5.89 -26.32 -20.78
CA GLY A 189 -6.43 -25.22 -19.99
C GLY A 189 -5.51 -24.00 -19.97
N SER A 190 -6.02 -22.87 -20.45
CA SER A 190 -5.42 -21.57 -20.12
C SER A 190 -5.50 -21.35 -18.59
N GLU A 191 -4.60 -20.57 -17.98
CA GLU A 191 -4.72 -20.22 -16.55
C GLU A 191 -6.10 -19.60 -16.21
N ASN A 192 -6.80 -19.06 -17.22
CA ASN A 192 -8.15 -18.51 -17.11
C ASN A 192 -9.27 -19.56 -16.94
N ASP A 193 -9.01 -20.85 -17.25
CA ASP A 193 -10.00 -21.93 -17.08
C ASP A 193 -10.08 -22.47 -15.63
N GLY A 194 -9.18 -22.00 -14.76
CA GLY A 194 -9.08 -22.39 -13.36
C GLY A 194 -8.26 -23.64 -13.11
N PHE A 195 -7.95 -23.89 -11.84
CA PHE A 195 -7.12 -25.01 -11.40
C PHE A 195 -7.56 -25.56 -10.04
N LEU A 196 -7.15 -26.79 -9.75
CA LEU A 196 -7.23 -27.35 -8.41
C LEU A 196 -5.98 -27.00 -7.61
N ARG A 197 -6.15 -26.57 -6.37
CA ARG A 197 -5.06 -26.42 -5.40
C ARG A 197 -5.19 -27.53 -4.36
N ILE A 198 -4.20 -28.42 -4.31
CA ILE A 198 -4.24 -29.61 -3.45
C ILE A 198 -3.39 -29.37 -2.21
N HIS A 199 -4.06 -29.33 -1.07
CA HIS A 199 -3.50 -29.30 0.28
C HIS A 199 -3.24 -30.71 0.79
N PHE A 200 -2.19 -30.83 1.61
CA PHE A 200 -1.78 -32.08 2.23
C PHE A 200 -1.67 -31.85 3.72
N ALA A 201 -2.39 -32.66 4.49
CA ALA A 201 -2.43 -32.58 5.94
C ALA A 201 -2.27 -33.96 6.55
N PRO A 202 -1.71 -34.06 7.77
CA PRO A 202 -1.70 -35.30 8.52
C PRO A 202 -3.10 -35.49 9.16
N PRO A 203 -3.42 -36.69 9.68
CA PRO A 203 -4.73 -36.91 10.28
C PRO A 203 -4.80 -36.19 11.63
N ARG A 204 -6.02 -35.94 12.12
CA ARG A 204 -6.26 -35.24 13.40
C ARG A 204 -5.53 -35.87 14.60
N GLY A 205 -5.32 -37.19 14.53
CA GLY A 205 -4.62 -38.01 15.52
C GLY A 205 -3.08 -38.05 15.40
N PHE A 206 -2.48 -37.34 14.43
CA PHE A 206 -1.04 -37.36 14.15
C PHE A 206 -0.17 -37.23 15.40
N THR A 207 -0.48 -36.23 16.23
CA THR A 207 0.11 -36.04 17.55
C THR A 207 -0.86 -35.23 18.41
N LYS A 208 -0.62 -35.20 19.73
CA LYS A 208 -1.44 -34.40 20.65
C LYS A 208 -1.25 -32.91 20.34
N ILE A 209 -2.34 -32.17 20.13
CA ILE A 209 -2.28 -30.72 19.83
C ILE A 209 -1.55 -29.90 20.90
N SER A 210 -1.56 -30.36 22.15
CA SER A 210 -0.82 -29.73 23.24
C SER A 210 0.70 -29.76 23.06
N ARG A 211 1.22 -30.57 22.12
CA ARG A 211 2.63 -30.53 21.71
C ARG A 211 3.00 -29.27 20.93
N PHE A 212 2.04 -28.57 20.35
CA PHE A 212 2.27 -27.36 19.55
C PHE A 212 2.03 -26.06 20.32
N ARG A 213 1.96 -26.11 21.66
CA ARG A 213 1.96 -24.89 22.48
C ARG A 213 3.16 -24.00 22.15
N PRO A 214 3.04 -22.67 22.28
CA PRO A 214 4.13 -21.74 21.97
C PRO A 214 5.43 -22.05 22.70
N GLU A 215 5.33 -22.43 23.98
CA GLU A 215 6.46 -22.72 24.88
C GLU A 215 7.21 -24.02 24.53
N ASN A 216 6.60 -24.92 23.75
CA ASN A 216 7.23 -26.21 23.45
C ASN A 216 8.29 -26.07 22.34
N ASN A 217 9.40 -26.77 22.52
CA ASN A 217 10.39 -27.02 21.48
C ASN A 217 10.01 -28.25 20.64
N ASN A 218 9.84 -28.07 19.32
CA ASN A 218 9.77 -29.17 18.35
C ASN A 218 10.83 -29.07 17.25
N LEU A 219 11.65 -28.02 17.25
CA LEU A 219 12.83 -27.90 16.39
C LEU A 219 14.06 -27.65 17.26
N ARG A 220 14.92 -28.67 17.36
CA ARG A 220 16.05 -28.63 18.29
C ARG A 220 17.14 -27.68 17.77
N PRO A 221 17.63 -26.73 18.57
CA PRO A 221 18.68 -25.80 18.13
C PRO A 221 19.93 -26.50 17.58
N SER A 222 20.40 -27.54 18.27
CA SER A 222 21.57 -28.34 17.86
C SER A 222 21.37 -29.11 16.56
N PHE A 223 20.12 -29.37 16.16
CA PHE A 223 19.81 -29.97 14.86
C PHE A 223 19.97 -28.95 13.74
N CYS A 224 19.60 -27.69 13.97
CA CYS A 224 19.69 -26.63 12.97
C CYS A 224 21.14 -26.21 12.66
N SER A 225 21.97 -26.07 13.68
CA SER A 225 23.40 -25.76 13.53
C SER A 225 24.14 -25.96 14.86
N LEU A 226 25.43 -26.33 14.79
CA LEU A 226 26.32 -26.32 15.95
C LEU A 226 26.41 -24.93 16.59
N HIS A 227 26.27 -23.85 15.81
CA HIS A 227 26.28 -22.48 16.32
C HIS A 227 25.15 -22.22 17.32
N PHE A 228 24.03 -22.93 17.19
CA PHE A 228 22.87 -22.82 18.07
C PHE A 228 22.93 -23.80 19.25
N GLY A 229 23.99 -24.59 19.38
CA GLY A 229 24.12 -25.60 20.44
C GLY A 229 24.17 -25.03 21.87
N SER A 230 24.50 -23.74 22.03
CA SER A 230 24.42 -23.05 23.32
C SER A 230 22.98 -22.70 23.73
N LEU A 231 22.02 -22.77 22.80
CA LEU A 231 20.60 -22.61 23.12
C LEU A 231 20.10 -23.89 23.79
N GLY A 232 19.41 -23.74 24.92
CA GLY A 232 18.87 -24.88 25.66
C GLY A 232 17.87 -25.68 24.83
N ILE A 233 17.73 -26.97 25.14
CA ILE A 233 16.76 -27.87 24.49
C ILE A 233 15.32 -27.36 24.67
N ASP A 234 15.07 -26.59 25.73
CA ASP A 234 13.77 -26.00 26.05
C ASP A 234 13.49 -24.68 25.30
N THR A 235 14.33 -24.29 24.34
CA THR A 235 14.11 -23.06 23.55
C THR A 235 12.79 -23.15 22.78
N PRO A 236 11.79 -22.28 23.02
CA PRO A 236 10.47 -22.38 22.40
C PRO A 236 10.51 -22.22 20.87
N THR A 237 9.68 -22.99 20.15
CA THR A 237 9.60 -22.91 18.67
C THR A 237 8.18 -22.62 18.16
N PRO A 238 7.55 -21.52 18.60
CA PRO A 238 6.15 -21.23 18.31
C PRO A 238 5.80 -21.15 16.82
N VAL A 239 6.67 -20.58 15.98
CA VAL A 239 6.40 -20.40 14.54
C VAL A 239 6.54 -21.73 13.78
N TYR A 240 7.53 -22.56 14.11
CA TYR A 240 7.61 -23.93 13.60
C TYR A 240 6.37 -24.75 14.01
N ASN A 241 5.93 -24.61 15.27
CA ASN A 241 4.77 -25.34 15.80
C ASN A 241 3.48 -24.96 15.05
N SER A 242 3.26 -23.66 14.80
CA SER A 242 2.07 -23.19 14.10
C SER A 242 2.01 -23.65 12.64
N LYS A 243 3.16 -23.76 11.96
CA LYS A 243 3.23 -24.28 10.58
C LYS A 243 2.71 -25.71 10.42
N ILE A 244 2.91 -26.57 11.42
CA ILE A 244 2.40 -27.95 11.43
C ILE A 244 0.94 -27.97 11.89
N LEU A 245 0.64 -27.24 12.97
CA LEU A 245 -0.67 -27.28 13.60
C LEU A 245 -1.78 -26.75 12.68
N ILE A 246 -1.50 -25.73 11.87
CA ILE A 246 -2.49 -25.20 10.92
C ILE A 246 -2.90 -26.26 9.89
N ASP A 247 -1.97 -27.11 9.42
CA ASP A 247 -2.29 -28.18 8.48
C ASP A 247 -3.15 -29.26 9.19
N MET A 248 -2.81 -29.62 10.44
CA MET A 248 -3.58 -30.58 11.25
C MET A 248 -5.03 -30.17 11.51
N LEU A 249 -5.29 -28.87 11.62
CA LEU A 249 -6.61 -28.33 11.98
C LEU A 249 -7.37 -27.73 10.79
N ARG A 250 -6.76 -27.66 9.60
CA ARG A 250 -7.29 -26.96 8.43
C ARG A 250 -8.72 -27.37 8.10
N GLU A 251 -8.95 -28.67 7.97
CA GLU A 251 -10.26 -29.24 7.64
C GLU A 251 -11.31 -28.93 8.71
N GLU A 252 -10.97 -29.08 9.98
CA GLU A 252 -11.87 -28.83 11.11
C GLU A 252 -12.29 -27.35 11.15
N ILE A 253 -11.35 -26.43 10.92
CA ILE A 253 -11.59 -24.99 10.89
C ILE A 253 -12.50 -24.63 9.71
N GLU A 254 -12.18 -25.09 8.49
CA GLU A 254 -12.99 -24.77 7.31
C GLU A 254 -14.40 -25.37 7.37
N SER A 255 -14.57 -26.56 7.97
CA SER A 255 -15.88 -27.15 8.19
C SER A 255 -16.76 -26.25 9.09
N LYS A 256 -16.17 -25.64 10.12
CA LYS A 256 -16.88 -24.67 10.99
C LYS A 256 -17.19 -23.37 10.27
N HIS A 257 -16.27 -22.87 9.45
CA HIS A 257 -16.52 -21.70 8.59
C HIS A 257 -17.68 -21.98 7.62
N GLU A 258 -17.70 -23.15 6.99
CA GLU A 258 -18.80 -23.57 6.12
C GLU A 258 -20.14 -23.59 6.85
N ALA A 259 -20.19 -24.22 8.02
CA ALA A 259 -21.41 -24.27 8.82
C ALA A 259 -21.92 -22.87 9.18
N PHE A 260 -21.03 -21.97 9.60
CA PHE A 260 -21.35 -20.58 9.92
C PHE A 260 -21.93 -19.82 8.71
N PHE A 261 -21.27 -19.85 7.55
CA PHE A 261 -21.73 -19.12 6.38
C PHE A 261 -23.01 -19.71 5.77
N ARG A 262 -23.23 -21.01 5.91
CA ARG A 262 -24.49 -21.66 5.51
C ARG A 262 -25.65 -21.20 6.40
N GLU A 263 -25.42 -21.04 7.70
CA GLU A 263 -26.41 -20.49 8.63
C GLU A 263 -26.62 -18.98 8.41
N LYS A 264 -25.57 -18.25 8.05
CA LYS A 264 -25.53 -16.78 7.94
C LYS A 264 -25.13 -16.32 6.53
N PRO A 265 -26.01 -16.43 5.51
CA PRO A 265 -25.67 -16.08 4.12
C PRO A 265 -25.35 -14.59 3.91
N ILE A 266 -25.86 -13.68 4.74
CA ILE A 266 -25.52 -12.25 4.66
C ILE A 266 -24.04 -12.03 5.05
N PHE A 267 -23.53 -12.79 6.03
CA PHE A 267 -22.11 -12.76 6.39
C PHE A 267 -21.23 -13.29 5.26
N LEU A 268 -21.70 -14.25 4.47
CA LEU A 268 -20.98 -14.69 3.27
C LEU A 268 -20.85 -13.57 2.25
N LYS A 269 -21.94 -12.84 1.96
CA LYS A 269 -21.87 -11.67 1.06
C LYS A 269 -20.87 -10.64 1.56
N ALA A 270 -20.90 -10.34 2.87
CA ALA A 270 -19.96 -9.42 3.49
C ALA A 270 -18.51 -9.94 3.41
N PHE A 271 -18.29 -11.24 3.65
CA PHE A 271 -16.98 -11.88 3.49
C PHE A 271 -16.43 -11.69 2.07
N ILE A 272 -17.21 -11.97 1.03
CA ILE A 272 -16.80 -11.80 -0.37
C ILE A 272 -16.39 -10.35 -0.66
N MET A 273 -17.18 -9.38 -0.18
CA MET A 273 -16.90 -7.95 -0.39
C MET A 273 -15.67 -7.47 0.38
N ILE A 274 -15.53 -7.83 1.65
CA ILE A 274 -14.37 -7.47 2.48
C ILE A 274 -13.11 -8.12 1.91
N ARG A 275 -13.20 -9.39 1.51
CA ARG A 275 -12.12 -10.11 0.85
C ARG A 275 -11.69 -9.41 -0.43
N SER A 276 -12.65 -8.99 -1.28
CA SER A 276 -12.36 -8.23 -2.50
C SER A 276 -11.67 -6.90 -2.17
N TRP A 277 -12.16 -6.17 -1.18
CA TRP A 277 -11.53 -4.92 -0.70
C TRP A 277 -10.09 -5.13 -0.21
N MET A 278 -9.83 -6.22 0.50
CA MET A 278 -8.48 -6.61 0.96
C MET A 278 -7.58 -7.03 -0.20
N LEU A 279 -8.13 -7.77 -1.18
CA LEU A 279 -7.41 -8.23 -2.36
C LEU A 279 -6.93 -7.07 -3.23
N GLN A 280 -7.79 -6.07 -3.48
CA GLN A 280 -7.43 -4.88 -4.26
C GLN A 280 -6.29 -4.06 -3.65
N ARG A 281 -6.08 -4.19 -2.33
CA ARG A 281 -5.01 -3.54 -1.55
C ARG A 281 -3.84 -4.50 -1.24
N GLY A 282 -3.90 -5.73 -1.73
CA GLY A 282 -2.87 -6.75 -1.52
C GLY A 282 -2.78 -7.33 -0.10
N PHE A 283 -3.75 -7.11 0.79
CA PHE A 283 -3.64 -7.54 2.19
C PHE A 283 -3.73 -9.06 2.41
N ILE A 284 -4.34 -9.80 1.48
CA ILE A 284 -4.48 -11.27 1.57
C ILE A 284 -3.28 -12.00 0.96
N GLN A 285 -2.75 -11.52 -0.16
CA GLN A 285 -1.74 -12.23 -0.96
C GLN A 285 -0.32 -12.17 -0.36
N ARG A 286 -0.11 -11.36 0.67
CA ARG A 286 1.21 -11.13 1.28
C ARG A 286 1.61 -12.27 2.23
N ILE A 287 2.87 -12.30 2.64
CA ILE A 287 3.37 -13.25 3.64
C ILE A 287 2.81 -12.90 5.03
N ASP A 288 2.82 -11.62 5.37
CA ASP A 288 2.33 -11.07 6.63
C ASP A 288 0.88 -10.59 6.53
N ASN A 289 0.05 -11.46 5.96
CA ASN A 289 -1.33 -11.17 5.58
C ASN A 289 -2.33 -11.17 6.73
N PHE A 290 -3.54 -10.71 6.39
CA PHE A 290 -4.77 -11.04 7.09
C PHE A 290 -5.49 -12.15 6.32
N SER A 291 -5.19 -13.41 6.66
CA SER A 291 -5.61 -14.58 5.87
C SER A 291 -7.13 -14.77 5.78
N ASP A 292 -7.58 -15.52 4.77
CA ASP A 292 -8.99 -15.89 4.60
C ASP A 292 -9.54 -16.64 5.85
N LEU A 293 -8.72 -17.50 6.47
CA LEU A 293 -9.09 -18.20 7.71
C LEU A 293 -9.25 -17.24 8.90
N LEU A 294 -8.39 -16.23 9.01
CA LEU A 294 -8.50 -15.20 10.04
C LEU A 294 -9.73 -14.33 9.79
N LEU A 295 -10.00 -13.95 8.54
CA LEU A 295 -11.18 -13.16 8.17
C LEU A 295 -12.50 -13.87 8.48
N ALA A 296 -12.64 -15.13 8.09
CA ALA A 296 -13.83 -15.91 8.42
C ALA A 296 -14.00 -16.05 9.94
N SER A 297 -12.92 -16.35 10.67
CA SER A 297 -12.93 -16.48 12.13
C SER A 297 -13.23 -15.15 12.85
N TRP A 298 -12.76 -14.03 12.30
CA TRP A 298 -13.03 -12.70 12.83
C TRP A 298 -14.51 -12.34 12.66
N LEU A 299 -15.11 -12.63 11.50
CA LEU A 299 -16.55 -12.44 11.30
C LEU A 299 -17.41 -13.31 12.23
N MET A 300 -16.99 -14.56 12.47
CA MET A 300 -17.62 -15.41 13.49
C MET A 300 -17.52 -14.79 14.88
N TYR A 301 -16.34 -14.27 15.25
CA TYR A 301 -16.13 -13.61 16.54
C TYR A 301 -17.01 -12.36 16.70
N ILE A 302 -17.06 -11.48 15.70
CA ILE A 302 -17.94 -10.29 15.70
C ILE A 302 -19.40 -10.70 15.88
N ASN A 303 -19.87 -11.73 15.15
CA ASN A 303 -21.24 -12.23 15.28
C ASN A 303 -21.55 -12.76 16.69
N LEU A 304 -20.57 -13.33 17.40
CA LEU A 304 -20.73 -13.79 18.78
C LEU A 304 -20.77 -12.64 19.79
N GLN A 305 -20.05 -11.55 19.55
CA GLN A 305 -19.94 -10.42 20.47
C GLN A 305 -21.06 -9.39 20.29
N GLU A 306 -21.53 -9.17 19.06
CA GLU A 306 -22.51 -8.13 18.75
C GLU A 306 -23.92 -8.71 18.54
N VAL A 307 -24.78 -8.54 19.55
CA VAL A 307 -26.20 -8.95 19.54
C VAL A 307 -26.99 -8.28 18.39
N SER A 308 -26.48 -7.18 17.82
CA SER A 308 -27.16 -6.34 16.83
C SER A 308 -27.17 -6.89 15.40
N PHE A 309 -26.45 -7.97 15.09
CA PHE A 309 -26.36 -8.48 13.70
C PHE A 309 -27.50 -9.40 13.27
N ALA A 310 -28.45 -9.74 14.16
CA ALA A 310 -29.55 -10.66 13.84
C ALA A 310 -30.43 -10.19 12.64
N GLN A 311 -30.53 -8.88 12.41
CA GLN A 311 -31.30 -8.27 11.31
C GLN A 311 -30.45 -7.30 10.47
N ALA A 312 -29.13 -7.41 10.52
CA ALA A 312 -28.22 -6.50 9.82
C ALA A 312 -28.20 -6.75 8.31
N SER A 313 -28.09 -5.66 7.55
CA SER A 313 -27.81 -5.74 6.11
C SER A 313 -26.33 -6.08 5.86
N VAL A 314 -26.00 -6.49 4.63
CA VAL A 314 -24.60 -6.70 4.22
C VAL A 314 -23.74 -5.46 4.44
N PHE A 315 -24.30 -4.27 4.21
CA PHE A 315 -23.64 -3.00 4.48
C PHE A 315 -23.30 -2.82 5.97
N ASP A 316 -24.23 -3.15 6.87
CA ASP A 316 -24.02 -3.01 8.31
C ASP A 316 -22.91 -3.95 8.81
N ILE A 317 -22.82 -5.17 8.25
CA ILE A 317 -21.74 -6.12 8.58
C ILE A 317 -20.38 -5.61 8.07
N ILE A 318 -20.32 -5.06 6.86
CA ILE A 318 -19.07 -4.48 6.31
C ILE A 318 -18.61 -3.29 7.17
N ILE A 319 -19.53 -2.40 7.56
CA ILE A 319 -19.23 -1.29 8.47
C ILE A 319 -18.82 -1.81 9.85
N GLY A 320 -19.49 -2.84 10.37
CA GLY A 320 -19.14 -3.51 11.61
C GLY A 320 -17.72 -4.07 11.58
N PHE A 321 -17.34 -4.73 10.48
CA PHE A 321 -15.97 -5.20 10.26
C PHE A 321 -14.97 -4.04 10.31
N PHE A 322 -15.14 -2.98 9.51
CA PHE A 322 -14.21 -1.85 9.52
C PHE A 322 -14.14 -1.19 10.90
N SER A 323 -15.28 -1.00 11.56
CA SER A 323 -15.36 -0.40 12.90
C SER A 323 -14.62 -1.25 13.92
N SER A 324 -14.78 -2.57 13.88
CA SER A 324 -14.08 -3.51 14.79
C SER A 324 -12.57 -3.46 14.63
N ILE A 325 -12.05 -3.37 13.39
CA ILE A 325 -10.61 -3.27 13.10
C ILE A 325 -10.02 -1.96 13.65
N ILE A 326 -10.80 -0.88 13.61
CA ILE A 326 -10.38 0.44 14.09
C ILE A 326 -10.44 0.53 15.61
N SER A 327 -11.54 0.08 16.22
CA SER A 327 -11.81 0.27 17.65
C SER A 327 -11.12 -0.76 18.53
N THR A 328 -10.91 -1.99 18.04
CA THR A 328 -10.30 -3.05 18.85
C THR A 328 -8.80 -2.85 18.98
N ASN A 329 -8.30 -2.88 20.21
CA ASN A 329 -6.87 -2.94 20.46
C ASN A 329 -6.40 -4.40 20.38
N TRP A 330 -6.00 -4.85 19.19
CA TRP A 330 -5.55 -6.22 18.94
C TRP A 330 -4.32 -6.67 19.75
N LYS A 331 -3.57 -5.75 20.37
CA LYS A 331 -2.43 -6.10 21.23
C LYS A 331 -2.84 -6.41 22.66
N GLU A 332 -3.86 -5.73 23.16
CA GLU A 332 -4.27 -5.81 24.57
C GLU A 332 -5.55 -6.62 24.76
N SER A 333 -6.41 -6.68 23.73
CA SER A 333 -7.70 -7.36 23.80
C SER A 333 -7.50 -8.88 23.82
N ARG A 334 -8.39 -9.59 24.52
CA ARG A 334 -8.45 -11.05 24.52
C ARG A 334 -9.28 -11.56 23.35
N LEU A 335 -8.62 -11.95 22.26
CA LEU A 335 -9.28 -12.34 21.00
C LEU A 335 -9.20 -13.85 20.77
N SER A 336 -10.33 -14.55 20.91
CA SER A 336 -10.37 -16.01 20.84
C SER A 336 -11.77 -16.51 20.51
N LEU A 337 -11.84 -17.61 19.75
CA LEU A 337 -13.06 -18.42 19.57
C LEU A 337 -13.21 -19.52 20.65
N CYS A 338 -12.23 -19.63 21.55
CA CYS A 338 -12.20 -20.56 22.66
C CYS A 338 -12.14 -19.82 24.00
N ASP A 339 -12.79 -20.35 25.03
CA ASP A 339 -12.80 -19.75 26.37
C ASP A 339 -11.72 -20.39 27.26
N ASN A 340 -10.45 -19.99 27.09
CA ASN A 340 -9.32 -20.49 27.90
C ASN A 340 -8.20 -19.44 28.05
N ASP A 341 -8.23 -18.69 29.16
CA ASP A 341 -7.30 -17.56 29.41
C ASP A 341 -5.86 -17.99 29.70
N ALA A 342 -5.69 -19.12 30.37
CA ALA A 342 -4.37 -19.65 30.68
C ALA A 342 -3.58 -19.99 29.41
N LEU A 343 -4.27 -20.54 28.41
CA LEU A 343 -3.67 -20.86 27.12
C LEU A 343 -3.41 -19.59 26.29
N TYR A 344 -4.35 -18.62 26.28
CA TYR A 344 -4.19 -17.34 25.58
C TYR A 344 -2.91 -16.59 25.99
N SER A 345 -2.64 -16.56 27.30
CA SER A 345 -1.49 -15.84 27.87
C SER A 345 -0.13 -16.40 27.43
N GLN A 346 -0.08 -17.66 26.99
CA GLN A 346 1.15 -18.25 26.45
C GLN A 346 1.48 -17.72 25.04
N PHE A 347 0.51 -17.23 24.27
CA PHE A 347 0.75 -16.74 22.91
C PHE A 347 1.18 -15.28 22.88
N SER A 348 0.66 -14.45 23.80
CA SER A 348 0.93 -13.01 23.83
C SER A 348 2.39 -12.66 24.10
N SER A 349 3.17 -13.58 24.69
CA SER A 349 4.61 -13.43 24.89
C SER A 349 5.45 -13.65 23.63
N HIS A 350 4.90 -14.33 22.61
CA HIS A 350 5.67 -14.77 21.43
C HIS A 350 5.25 -14.09 20.12
N TYR A 351 4.02 -13.59 20.04
CA TYR A 351 3.44 -13.00 18.83
C TYR A 351 3.04 -11.55 19.03
N ASP A 352 3.11 -10.75 17.95
CA ASP A 352 2.67 -9.35 17.97
C ASP A 352 1.14 -9.24 18.09
N PHE A 353 0.41 -10.20 17.50
CA PHE A 353 -1.04 -10.32 17.56
C PHE A 353 -1.45 -11.76 17.84
N VAL A 354 -2.50 -11.93 18.64
CA VAL A 354 -3.05 -13.23 19.01
C VAL A 354 -4.53 -13.25 18.70
N PHE A 355 -4.95 -14.19 17.86
CA PHE A 355 -6.34 -14.57 17.67
C PHE A 355 -6.42 -16.10 17.70
N LEU A 356 -6.94 -16.66 18.79
CA LEU A 356 -6.98 -18.11 18.94
C LEU A 356 -8.20 -18.73 18.26
N ASP A 357 -7.96 -19.86 17.59
CA ASP A 357 -9.00 -20.70 17.00
C ASP A 357 -9.93 -21.32 18.06
N HIS A 358 -10.90 -22.10 17.60
CA HIS A 358 -11.87 -22.77 18.49
C HIS A 358 -11.23 -23.83 19.41
N THR A 359 -10.04 -24.36 19.09
CA THR A 359 -9.32 -25.26 19.99
C THR A 359 -8.53 -24.51 21.06
N GLY A 360 -8.20 -23.24 20.82
CA GLY A 360 -7.32 -22.42 21.65
C GLY A 360 -5.82 -22.67 21.39
N TYR A 361 -5.44 -23.63 20.55
CA TYR A 361 -4.03 -24.01 20.34
C TYR A 361 -3.40 -23.39 19.10
N LEU A 362 -4.21 -22.83 18.18
CA LEU A 362 -3.71 -22.22 16.96
C LEU A 362 -3.96 -20.72 16.97
N ASN A 363 -2.89 -19.93 16.83
CA ASN A 363 -2.98 -18.50 16.58
C ASN A 363 -3.18 -18.25 15.07
N LEU A 364 -4.38 -17.84 14.67
CA LEU A 364 -4.71 -17.49 13.28
C LEU A 364 -4.09 -16.16 12.83
N ALA A 365 -3.65 -15.32 13.77
CA ALA A 365 -2.95 -14.07 13.51
C ALA A 365 -1.41 -14.21 13.55
N ALA A 366 -0.87 -15.44 13.55
CA ALA A 366 0.56 -15.71 13.74
C ALA A 366 1.47 -15.04 12.70
N SER A 367 1.00 -14.84 11.47
CA SER A 367 1.74 -14.18 10.38
C SER A 367 1.51 -12.66 10.32
N LEU A 368 0.46 -12.13 10.96
CA LEU A 368 0.04 -10.74 10.80
C LEU A 368 1.08 -9.80 11.41
N SER A 369 1.62 -8.89 10.59
CA SER A 369 2.60 -7.90 11.05
C SER A 369 1.94 -6.62 11.55
N VAL A 370 2.65 -5.89 12.41
CA VAL A 370 2.20 -4.59 12.93
C VAL A 370 1.98 -3.57 11.81
N THR A 371 2.86 -3.55 10.79
CA THR A 371 2.72 -2.64 9.65
C THR A 371 1.50 -2.98 8.79
N THR A 372 1.26 -4.27 8.49
CA THR A 372 0.07 -4.68 7.76
C THR A 372 -1.20 -4.29 8.51
N MET A 373 -1.28 -4.54 9.82
CA MET A 373 -2.45 -4.17 10.62
C MET A 373 -2.70 -2.65 10.65
N GLU A 374 -1.64 -1.84 10.70
CA GLU A 374 -1.76 -0.37 10.61
C GLU A 374 -2.24 0.10 9.23
N GLN A 375 -1.77 -0.54 8.15
CA GLN A 375 -2.27 -0.26 6.80
C GLN A 375 -3.74 -0.66 6.65
N ILE A 376 -4.15 -1.83 7.15
CA ILE A 376 -5.54 -2.27 7.15
C ILE A 376 -6.40 -1.29 7.96
N ARG A 377 -5.95 -0.85 9.14
CA ARG A 377 -6.69 0.12 9.97
C ARG A 377 -6.83 1.49 9.29
N ALA A 378 -5.77 1.99 8.67
CA ALA A 378 -5.81 3.24 7.93
C ALA A 378 -6.77 3.15 6.72
N ALA A 379 -6.69 2.05 5.98
CA ALA A 379 -7.59 1.78 4.86
C ALA A 379 -9.05 1.60 5.31
N ALA A 380 -9.31 0.93 6.43
CA ALA A 380 -10.64 0.77 7.00
C ALA A 380 -11.23 2.12 7.45
N THR A 381 -10.39 3.00 8.02
CA THR A 381 -10.79 4.36 8.41
C THR A 381 -11.25 5.17 7.19
N ASP A 382 -10.45 5.14 6.11
CA ASP A 382 -10.81 5.75 4.83
C ASP A 382 -12.10 5.14 4.25
N ALA A 383 -12.23 3.81 4.29
CA ALA A 383 -13.39 3.10 3.80
C ALA A 383 -14.68 3.54 4.50
N ILE A 384 -14.72 3.69 5.83
CA ILE A 384 -15.91 4.16 6.55
C ILE A 384 -16.35 5.55 6.08
N THR A 385 -15.40 6.45 5.82
CA THR A 385 -15.72 7.81 5.34
C THR A 385 -16.30 7.82 3.94
N LYS A 386 -15.85 6.89 3.08
CA LYS A 386 -16.24 6.79 1.67
C LYS A 386 -17.46 5.89 1.43
N MET A 387 -17.73 4.93 2.31
CA MET A 387 -18.74 3.88 2.09
C MET A 387 -20.16 4.44 1.86
N ASN A 388 -20.48 5.63 2.39
CA ASN A 388 -21.78 6.28 2.19
C ASN A 388 -21.89 7.07 0.87
N THR A 389 -20.83 7.10 0.07
CA THR A 389 -20.73 7.86 -1.18
C THR A 389 -20.78 6.91 -2.37
N PHE A 390 -21.85 7.00 -3.16
CA PHE A 390 -22.11 6.09 -4.28
C PHE A 390 -20.96 6.05 -5.32
N SER A 391 -20.31 7.20 -5.59
CA SER A 391 -19.20 7.30 -6.56
C SER A 391 -17.90 6.65 -6.08
N GLU A 392 -17.80 6.26 -4.82
CA GLU A 392 -16.58 5.66 -4.25
C GLU A 392 -16.59 4.13 -4.29
N PHE A 393 -17.69 3.50 -4.75
CA PHE A 393 -17.80 2.03 -4.76
C PHE A 393 -16.65 1.35 -5.50
N ASP A 394 -16.33 1.83 -6.71
CA ASP A 394 -15.24 1.29 -7.53
C ASP A 394 -13.89 1.50 -6.84
N HIS A 395 -13.67 2.67 -6.24
CA HIS A 395 -12.45 2.95 -5.49
C HIS A 395 -12.31 2.08 -4.23
N LEU A 396 -13.40 1.58 -3.66
CA LEU A 396 -13.36 0.69 -2.51
C LEU A 396 -13.15 -0.78 -2.93
N PHE A 397 -13.91 -1.29 -3.90
CA PHE A 397 -14.03 -2.73 -4.14
C PHE A 397 -13.49 -3.23 -5.48
N VAL A 398 -13.27 -2.34 -6.45
CA VAL A 398 -12.96 -2.70 -7.84
C VAL A 398 -11.53 -2.31 -8.23
N ASN A 399 -11.13 -1.08 -7.94
CA ASN A 399 -9.85 -0.52 -8.36
C ASN A 399 -8.70 -1.06 -7.50
N SER A 400 -7.61 -1.44 -8.14
CA SER A 400 -6.37 -1.86 -7.47
C SER A 400 -5.59 -0.67 -6.91
N HIS A 401 -5.00 -0.84 -5.72
CA HIS A 401 -4.14 0.14 -5.06
C HIS A 401 -2.71 -0.40 -4.97
N PRO A 402 -1.90 -0.26 -6.05
CA PRO A 402 -0.54 -0.77 -6.07
C PRO A 402 0.34 -0.03 -5.05
N PHE A 403 1.31 -0.73 -4.47
CA PHE A 403 2.24 -0.18 -3.47
C PHE A 403 2.91 1.14 -3.90
N THR A 404 3.21 1.28 -5.19
CA THR A 404 3.89 2.44 -5.79
C THR A 404 3.06 3.72 -5.86
N SER A 405 1.76 3.65 -5.58
CA SER A 405 0.88 4.84 -5.56
C SER A 405 0.35 5.20 -4.17
N VAL A 406 0.71 4.44 -3.13
CA VAL A 406 0.12 4.55 -1.78
C VAL A 406 0.94 5.44 -0.83
N PHE A 407 2.21 5.68 -1.14
CA PHE A 407 3.18 6.34 -0.27
C PHE A 407 3.82 7.56 -0.95
N ASP A 408 4.32 8.48 -0.13
CA ASP A 408 4.88 9.76 -0.59
C ASP A 408 6.40 9.66 -0.85
N GLN A 409 7.09 8.81 -0.07
CA GLN A 409 8.54 8.62 -0.17
C GLN A 409 8.90 7.13 -0.21
N TYR A 410 9.91 6.78 -1.01
CA TYR A 410 10.38 5.42 -1.20
C TYR A 410 11.87 5.28 -0.89
N ILE A 411 12.21 4.33 -0.03
CA ILE A 411 13.60 4.02 0.36
C ILE A 411 13.87 2.54 0.05
N ARG A 412 14.94 2.27 -0.68
CA ARG A 412 15.38 0.90 -0.99
C ARG A 412 16.51 0.50 -0.04
N ILE A 413 16.39 -0.70 0.53
CA ILE A 413 17.40 -1.36 1.34
C ILE A 413 17.82 -2.63 0.61
N ARG A 414 19.12 -2.78 0.37
CA ARG A 414 19.71 -4.03 -0.10
C ARG A 414 20.23 -4.84 1.07
N LEU A 415 19.99 -6.14 1.04
CA LEU A 415 20.41 -7.07 2.08
C LEU A 415 21.31 -8.12 1.43
N PRO A 416 22.64 -7.93 1.44
CA PRO A 416 23.58 -8.91 0.93
C PRO A 416 23.42 -10.24 1.66
N GLN A 417 23.44 -11.35 0.92
CA GLN A 417 23.25 -12.69 1.50
C GLN A 417 24.31 -13.01 2.57
N LEU A 418 25.56 -12.59 2.33
CA LEU A 418 26.67 -12.75 3.28
C LEU A 418 26.41 -12.00 4.60
N TYR A 419 25.84 -10.80 4.55
CA TYR A 419 25.45 -10.05 5.75
C TYR A 419 24.34 -10.78 6.51
N LEU A 420 23.30 -11.25 5.80
CA LEU A 420 22.18 -11.97 6.42
C LEU A 420 22.67 -13.23 7.15
N GLN A 421 23.48 -14.05 6.49
CA GLN A 421 23.96 -15.32 7.03
C GLN A 421 25.03 -15.17 8.10
N ASN A 422 26.02 -14.29 7.90
CA ASN A 422 27.21 -14.26 8.78
C ASN A 422 27.10 -13.25 9.93
N THR A 423 26.29 -12.20 9.75
CA THR A 423 26.14 -11.12 10.72
C THR A 423 24.76 -11.15 11.35
N PHE A 424 23.69 -11.02 10.55
CA PHE A 424 22.34 -10.84 11.07
C PHE A 424 21.82 -12.08 11.80
N GLN A 425 22.02 -13.29 11.24
CA GLN A 425 21.61 -14.55 11.86
C GLN A 425 22.18 -14.73 13.29
N LYS A 426 23.43 -14.33 13.51
CA LYS A 426 24.09 -14.43 14.82
C LYS A 426 23.48 -13.49 15.87
N MET A 427 22.84 -12.40 15.45
CA MET A 427 22.18 -11.44 16.35
C MET A 427 20.80 -11.92 16.82
N CYS A 428 20.21 -12.94 16.18
CA CYS A 428 18.83 -13.38 16.42
C CYS A 428 18.73 -14.92 16.52
N SER A 429 19.68 -15.55 17.21
CA SER A 429 19.87 -17.01 17.18
C SER A 429 18.63 -17.81 17.60
N ALA A 430 17.99 -17.46 18.72
CA ALA A 430 16.79 -18.15 19.21
C ALA A 430 15.59 -17.95 18.26
N GLU A 431 15.36 -16.71 17.79
CA GLU A 431 14.28 -16.44 16.85
C GLU A 431 14.51 -17.10 15.48
N CYS A 432 15.75 -17.26 15.03
CA CYS A 432 16.10 -17.98 13.80
C CYS A 432 15.63 -19.43 13.85
N VAL A 433 15.80 -20.13 14.99
CA VAL A 433 15.33 -21.51 15.15
C VAL A 433 13.81 -21.57 15.00
N SER A 434 13.07 -20.76 15.78
CA SER A 434 11.60 -20.75 15.75
C SER A 434 11.05 -20.45 14.34
N THR A 435 11.61 -19.44 13.66
CA THR A 435 11.17 -18.99 12.33
C THR A 435 11.71 -19.84 11.17
N CYS A 436 12.37 -20.96 11.46
CA CYS A 436 12.94 -21.83 10.43
C CYS A 436 13.91 -21.07 9.49
N ASN A 437 14.72 -20.18 10.05
CA ASN A 437 15.69 -19.34 9.36
C ASN A 437 15.09 -18.32 8.37
N ASP A 438 13.86 -17.84 8.57
CA ASP A 438 13.31 -16.74 7.78
C ASP A 438 13.94 -15.39 8.20
N LEU A 439 15.14 -15.13 7.69
CA LEU A 439 15.93 -13.96 8.03
C LEU A 439 15.27 -12.65 7.56
N LEU A 440 14.50 -12.67 6.46
CA LEU A 440 13.82 -11.49 5.96
C LEU A 440 12.64 -11.11 6.88
N PHE A 441 11.85 -12.10 7.32
CA PHE A 441 10.81 -11.89 8.30
C PHE A 441 11.37 -11.30 9.61
N LEU A 442 12.46 -11.88 10.13
CA LEU A 442 13.12 -11.40 11.34
C LEU A 442 13.70 -9.99 11.18
N PHE A 443 14.32 -9.71 10.02
CA PHE A 443 14.86 -8.40 9.71
C PHE A 443 13.77 -7.33 9.74
N LYS A 444 12.64 -7.56 9.05
CA LYS A 444 11.48 -6.66 9.11
C LYS A 444 10.98 -6.48 10.55
N ARG A 445 10.81 -7.57 11.31
CA ARG A 445 10.33 -7.53 12.70
C ARG A 445 11.23 -6.70 13.63
N LYS A 446 12.56 -6.78 13.47
CA LYS A 446 13.51 -5.95 14.25
C LYS A 446 13.58 -4.51 13.75
N LEU A 447 13.43 -4.28 12.45
CA LEU A 447 13.50 -2.95 11.84
C LEU A 447 12.27 -2.08 12.15
N ILE A 448 11.06 -2.66 12.19
CA ILE A 448 9.81 -1.94 12.42
C ILE A 448 9.84 -1.03 13.66
N PRO A 449 10.15 -1.52 14.88
CA PRO A 449 10.16 -0.66 16.08
C PRO A 449 11.23 0.43 15.99
N LEU A 450 12.39 0.12 15.40
CA LEU A 450 13.48 1.09 15.23
C LEU A 450 13.07 2.24 14.31
N LEU A 451 12.42 1.93 13.18
CA LEU A 451 11.91 2.96 12.26
C LEU A 451 10.80 3.80 12.90
N LYS A 452 9.90 3.19 13.66
CA LYS A 452 8.85 3.92 14.39
C LYS A 452 9.43 4.89 15.40
N GLU A 453 10.42 4.46 16.16
CA GLU A 453 11.10 5.32 17.13
C GLU A 453 11.91 6.43 16.44
N GLY A 454 12.67 6.10 15.41
CA GLY A 454 13.58 7.06 14.79
C GLY A 454 12.91 8.06 13.84
N LEU A 455 11.89 7.65 13.08
CA LEU A 455 11.12 8.55 12.21
C LEU A 455 10.00 9.25 12.96
N SER A 456 9.45 8.64 14.03
CA SER A 456 8.52 9.26 14.98
C SER A 456 7.45 10.13 14.29
N ASP A 457 7.38 11.42 14.62
CA ASP A 457 6.39 12.37 14.13
C ASP A 457 6.57 12.81 12.67
N ARG A 458 7.54 12.26 11.94
CA ARG A 458 7.81 12.56 10.51
C ARG A 458 6.98 11.70 9.55
N ILE A 459 6.48 10.58 10.03
CA ILE A 459 5.69 9.63 9.22
C ILE A 459 4.36 9.35 9.90
N VAL A 460 3.33 9.12 9.09
CA VAL A 460 2.02 8.66 9.57
C VAL A 460 2.03 7.15 9.69
N ASN A 461 2.48 6.47 8.65
CA ASN A 461 2.69 5.02 8.61
C ASN A 461 3.67 4.66 7.47
N PHE A 462 4.03 3.39 7.41
CA PHE A 462 4.88 2.86 6.35
C PHE A 462 4.57 1.39 6.09
N ASP A 463 5.07 0.87 4.99
CA ASP A 463 4.97 -0.54 4.65
C ASP A 463 6.14 -0.99 3.76
N PHE A 464 6.26 -2.30 3.60
CA PHE A 464 7.32 -2.96 2.85
C PHE A 464 6.79 -3.60 1.57
N LEU A 465 7.62 -3.56 0.52
CA LEU A 465 7.47 -4.36 -0.69
C LEU A 465 8.76 -5.14 -0.93
N VAL A 466 8.62 -6.42 -1.24
CA VAL A 466 9.75 -7.31 -1.59
C VAL A 466 9.63 -7.64 -3.07
N SER A 467 10.69 -7.40 -3.85
CA SER A 467 10.65 -7.48 -5.32
C SER A 467 10.37 -8.86 -5.92
N ASP A 468 10.39 -9.93 -5.12
CA ASP A 468 10.36 -11.35 -5.56
C ASP A 468 9.11 -12.13 -5.07
N GLN A 469 7.98 -11.44 -4.88
CA GLN A 469 6.73 -12.06 -4.41
C GLN A 469 5.77 -12.47 -5.54
N GLN A 470 6.26 -12.87 -6.71
CA GLN A 470 5.37 -13.50 -7.68
C GLN A 470 5.29 -15.01 -7.36
N VAL A 471 4.06 -15.51 -7.15
CA VAL A 471 3.79 -16.95 -7.00
C VAL A 471 4.03 -17.59 -8.35
N THR A 472 5.28 -17.87 -8.70
CA THR A 472 5.59 -18.65 -9.90
C THR A 472 5.40 -20.11 -9.56
N MET A 473 4.31 -20.70 -10.05
CA MET A 473 4.18 -22.15 -10.09
C MET A 473 5.29 -22.71 -10.98
N TRP A 474 5.89 -23.84 -10.61
CA TRP A 474 6.96 -24.46 -11.38
C TRP A 474 6.62 -25.90 -11.72
N ASP A 475 7.16 -26.38 -12.83
CA ASP A 475 6.96 -27.74 -13.30
C ASP A 475 7.55 -28.76 -12.29
N VAL A 476 6.81 -29.84 -12.04
CA VAL A 476 7.21 -30.88 -11.08
C VAL A 476 8.46 -31.66 -11.48
N CYS A 477 8.84 -31.62 -12.76
CA CYS A 477 10.04 -32.23 -13.30
C CYS A 477 11.26 -31.30 -13.26
N VAL A 478 11.06 -30.03 -12.88
CA VAL A 478 12.12 -29.01 -12.83
C VAL A 478 12.52 -28.78 -11.38
N GLU A 479 13.83 -28.68 -11.15
CA GLU A 479 14.31 -28.28 -9.83
C GLU A 479 13.86 -26.85 -9.55
N ARG A 480 13.29 -26.64 -8.37
CA ARG A 480 12.95 -25.29 -7.94
C ARG A 480 14.18 -24.41 -8.07
N GLU A 481 14.07 -23.31 -8.81
CA GLU A 481 15.15 -22.34 -8.92
C GLU A 481 15.60 -21.94 -7.51
N LYS A 482 16.81 -22.37 -7.14
CA LYS A 482 17.47 -21.86 -5.95
C LYS A 482 17.72 -20.40 -6.27
N SER A 483 17.11 -19.49 -5.50
CA SER A 483 17.33 -18.06 -5.67
C SER A 483 18.84 -17.81 -5.75
N THR A 484 19.32 -17.51 -6.96
CA THR A 484 20.72 -17.16 -7.26
C THR A 484 21.03 -15.72 -6.85
N MET A 485 20.04 -15.05 -6.24
CA MET A 485 20.13 -13.69 -5.77
C MET A 485 21.21 -13.58 -4.70
N HIS A 486 22.30 -12.89 -5.04
CA HIS A 486 23.34 -12.50 -4.10
C HIS A 486 22.84 -11.50 -3.04
N GLU A 487 21.67 -10.90 -3.26
CA GLU A 487 21.06 -9.92 -2.37
C GLU A 487 19.53 -9.98 -2.38
N VAL A 488 18.91 -9.66 -1.23
CA VAL A 488 17.47 -9.43 -1.13
C VAL A 488 17.23 -7.92 -1.17
N VAL A 489 16.27 -7.47 -1.98
CA VAL A 489 15.91 -6.06 -2.08
C VAL A 489 14.57 -5.79 -1.39
N LEU A 490 14.60 -4.86 -0.43
CA LEU A 490 13.44 -4.40 0.32
C LEU A 490 13.16 -2.94 -0.06
N LEU A 491 11.94 -2.66 -0.52
CA LEU A 491 11.47 -1.29 -0.73
C LEU A 491 10.55 -0.90 0.41
N ILE A 492 10.80 0.24 1.03
CA ILE A 492 9.94 0.82 2.07
C ILE A 492 9.24 2.03 1.49
N GLY A 493 7.92 2.08 1.62
CA GLY A 493 7.10 3.25 1.31
C GLY A 493 6.69 3.95 2.60
N PHE A 494 6.92 5.26 2.68
CA PHE A 494 6.55 6.10 3.82
C PHE A 494 5.43 7.07 3.44
N ARG A 495 4.39 7.13 4.27
CA ARG A 495 3.42 8.21 4.24
C ARG A 495 3.92 9.31 5.16
N LEU A 496 4.27 10.45 4.59
CA LEU A 496 4.93 11.54 5.30
C LEU A 496 3.91 12.37 6.09
N SER A 497 4.32 12.84 7.27
CA SER A 497 3.56 13.82 8.04
C SER A 497 3.93 15.24 7.60
N THR A 498 3.30 16.26 8.16
CA THR A 498 3.67 17.68 7.90
C THR A 498 5.08 18.06 8.40
N LYS A 499 5.70 17.27 9.27
CA LYS A 499 7.01 17.55 9.88
C LYS A 499 8.17 16.78 9.23
N TRP A 500 7.91 16.08 8.13
CA TRP A 500 8.85 15.14 7.52
C TRP A 500 10.23 15.74 7.22
N ASN A 501 10.28 16.98 6.74
CA ASN A 501 11.48 17.68 6.28
C ASN A 501 12.23 18.45 7.39
N ASN A 502 11.79 18.35 8.65
CA ASN A 502 12.34 19.16 9.72
C ASN A 502 13.81 18.76 10.00
N LEU A 503 14.78 19.66 9.81
CA LEU A 503 16.21 19.32 9.91
C LEU A 503 16.69 19.01 11.34
N LEU A 504 15.82 19.16 12.33
CA LEU A 504 16.11 18.95 13.74
C LEU A 504 15.18 17.87 14.30
N THR A 505 15.75 16.82 14.88
CA THR A 505 15.02 15.90 15.76
C THR A 505 15.22 16.36 17.20
N ARG A 506 14.17 16.92 17.80
CA ARG A 506 14.18 17.35 19.21
C ARG A 506 13.97 16.14 20.11
N GLY A 507 14.92 15.88 21.00
CA GLY A 507 14.83 14.89 22.05
C GLY A 507 14.32 15.45 23.38
N PRO A 508 14.36 14.64 24.46
CA PRO A 508 13.91 15.03 25.79
C PRO A 508 14.89 16.01 26.48
N PRO A 509 14.46 16.67 27.59
CA PRO A 509 15.33 17.53 28.38
C PRO A 509 16.59 16.81 28.89
N ALA A 510 17.74 17.47 28.86
CA ALA A 510 19.06 16.86 29.08
C ALA A 510 19.25 16.12 30.42
N LYS A 511 18.42 16.44 31.42
CA LYS A 511 18.46 15.87 32.77
C LYS A 511 17.37 14.81 33.03
N SER A 512 16.54 14.47 32.05
CA SER A 512 15.52 13.44 32.22
C SER A 512 16.12 12.03 32.12
N SER A 513 15.42 11.03 32.65
CA SER A 513 15.74 9.61 32.44
C SER A 513 15.79 9.26 30.95
N ASP A 514 14.85 9.82 30.18
CA ASP A 514 14.65 9.49 28.77
C ASP A 514 15.79 10.01 27.88
N ALA A 515 16.54 11.02 28.36
CA ALA A 515 17.75 11.50 27.67
C ALA A 515 18.83 10.43 27.58
N VAL A 516 18.92 9.53 28.56
CA VAL A 516 19.86 8.39 28.52
C VAL A 516 19.50 7.45 27.38
N HIS A 517 18.22 7.08 27.27
CA HIS A 517 17.71 6.25 26.19
C HIS A 517 17.92 6.91 24.82
N PHE A 518 17.61 8.21 24.71
CA PHE A 518 17.81 8.97 23.47
C PHE A 518 19.28 8.97 23.01
N ARG A 519 20.23 9.22 23.94
CA ARG A 519 21.67 9.14 23.65
C ARG A 519 22.12 7.73 23.28
N GLN A 520 21.57 6.69 23.91
CA GLN A 520 21.89 5.31 23.55
C GLN A 520 21.37 4.96 22.15
N PHE A 521 20.15 5.39 21.83
CA PHE A 521 19.51 5.14 20.54
C PHE A 521 20.25 5.84 19.40
N TRP A 522 20.54 7.14 19.52
CA TRP A 522 21.19 7.92 18.46
C TRP A 522 22.72 7.85 18.49
N GLY A 523 23.33 7.67 19.66
CA GLY A 523 24.79 7.59 19.79
C GLY A 523 25.50 8.91 19.45
N ASP A 524 26.53 8.81 18.62
CA ASP A 524 27.52 9.88 18.42
C ASP A 524 26.98 11.09 17.65
N ILE A 525 25.79 10.98 17.04
CA ILE A 525 25.13 12.10 16.35
C ILE A 525 24.23 12.93 17.28
N CYS A 526 24.14 12.56 18.55
CA CYS A 526 23.37 13.27 19.56
C CYS A 526 24.17 14.46 20.11
N GLU A 527 23.54 15.63 20.17
CA GLU A 527 24.13 16.86 20.73
C GLU A 527 23.16 17.56 21.70
N LEU A 528 23.71 18.33 22.64
CA LEU A 528 22.92 19.19 23.51
C LEU A 528 22.62 20.51 22.81
N ARG A 529 21.34 20.86 22.73
CA ARG A 529 20.90 22.09 22.09
C ARG A 529 19.96 22.89 22.98
N LYS A 530 20.20 24.20 23.05
CA LYS A 530 19.29 25.16 23.70
C LYS A 530 18.22 25.60 22.71
N PHE A 531 16.95 25.48 23.09
CA PHE A 531 15.79 25.83 22.28
C PHE A 531 15.25 27.25 22.63
N PRO A 532 14.40 27.86 21.77
CA PRO A 532 13.83 29.19 22.01
C PRO A 532 13.02 29.32 23.32
N ASP A 533 12.50 28.20 23.82
CA ASP A 533 11.83 28.09 25.13
C ASP A 533 12.81 28.03 26.32
N ASN A 534 14.10 28.27 26.07
CA ASN A 534 15.23 28.12 27.00
C ASN A 534 15.46 26.69 27.51
N ALA A 535 14.74 25.68 27.01
CA ALA A 535 14.99 24.29 27.36
C ALA A 535 16.31 23.80 26.73
N ILE A 536 17.11 23.09 27.51
CA ILE A 536 18.28 22.37 27.02
C ILE A 536 17.87 20.91 26.86
N CYS A 537 17.76 20.47 25.61
CA CYS A 537 17.35 19.11 25.26
C CYS A 537 18.46 18.42 24.49
N GLU A 538 18.44 17.08 24.55
CA GLU A 538 19.16 16.27 23.56
C GLU A 538 18.55 16.51 22.18
N ALA A 539 19.36 16.49 21.12
CA ALA A 539 18.90 16.74 19.76
C ALA A 539 19.80 16.07 18.72
N VAL A 540 19.26 15.88 17.52
CA VAL A 540 20.02 15.44 16.34
C VAL A 540 19.77 16.42 15.20
N VAL A 541 20.85 16.88 14.56
CA VAL A 541 20.79 17.81 13.42
C VAL A 541 21.13 17.06 12.14
N TRP A 542 20.26 17.17 11.14
CA TRP A 542 20.40 16.51 9.85
C TRP A 542 21.01 17.46 8.82
N GLY A 543 22.05 16.98 8.12
CA GLY A 543 22.79 17.79 7.14
C GLY A 543 22.10 17.95 5.78
N SER A 544 20.96 17.32 5.55
CA SER A 544 20.22 17.42 4.29
C SER A 544 18.70 17.37 4.51
N SER A 545 17.94 17.86 3.54
CA SER A 545 16.47 17.78 3.53
C SER A 545 15.94 16.34 3.41
N ASN A 546 16.78 15.39 3.01
CA ASN A 546 16.42 13.98 2.92
C ASN A 546 16.57 13.25 4.26
N VAL A 547 15.86 13.77 5.26
CA VAL A 547 16.03 13.38 6.66
C VAL A 547 15.66 11.90 6.88
N ALA A 548 14.62 11.40 6.21
CA ALA A 548 14.17 10.02 6.38
C ALA A 548 15.23 8.98 5.95
N VAL A 549 15.96 9.25 4.85
CA VAL A 549 17.02 8.36 4.37
C VAL A 549 18.22 8.38 5.31
N LEU A 550 18.62 9.56 5.80
CA LEU A 550 19.69 9.69 6.78
C LEU A 550 19.35 8.94 8.08
N ILE A 551 18.10 9.04 8.54
CA ILE A 551 17.60 8.28 9.70
C ILE A 551 17.69 6.78 9.43
N CYS A 552 17.20 6.31 8.28
CA CYS A 552 17.24 4.88 7.93
C CYS A 552 18.68 4.35 7.87
N GLN A 553 19.58 5.08 7.22
CA GLN A 553 21.01 4.76 7.14
C GLN A 553 21.63 4.61 8.53
N HIS A 554 21.40 5.60 9.40
CA HIS A 554 21.93 5.60 10.76
C HIS A 554 21.40 4.45 11.61
N ILE A 555 20.07 4.23 11.58
CA ILE A 555 19.42 3.14 12.34
C ILE A 555 19.95 1.78 11.90
N LEU A 556 20.02 1.55 10.59
CA LEU A 556 20.46 0.28 10.03
C LEU A 556 21.93 0.01 10.35
N GLN A 557 22.78 1.02 10.26
CA GLN A 557 24.19 0.90 10.59
C GLN A 557 24.42 0.65 12.09
N ARG A 558 23.77 1.43 12.94
CA ARG A 558 23.99 1.37 14.40
C ARG A 558 23.37 0.12 15.04
N HIS A 559 22.11 -0.16 14.73
CA HIS A 559 21.33 -1.18 15.44
C HIS A 559 21.35 -2.54 14.74
N LEU A 560 21.52 -2.55 13.41
CA LEU A 560 21.50 -3.78 12.62
C LEU A 560 22.84 -4.09 11.94
N ARG A 561 23.87 -3.24 12.10
CA ARG A 561 25.21 -3.43 11.49
C ARG A 561 25.18 -3.55 9.96
N LEU A 562 24.20 -2.95 9.30
CA LEU A 562 24.11 -2.88 7.85
C LEU A 562 24.72 -1.58 7.35
N GLU A 563 25.64 -1.64 6.39
CA GLU A 563 26.30 -0.43 5.88
C GLU A 563 25.31 0.53 5.21
N ALA A 564 25.51 1.84 5.43
CA ALA A 564 24.65 2.90 4.89
C ALA A 564 24.57 2.91 3.35
N SER A 565 25.60 2.41 2.65
CA SER A 565 25.65 2.24 1.19
C SER A 565 24.53 1.33 0.65
N ASN A 566 23.97 0.46 1.49
CA ASN A 566 22.87 -0.42 1.12
C ASN A 566 21.50 0.28 1.12
N VAL A 567 21.43 1.53 1.58
CA VAL A 567 20.19 2.30 1.74
C VAL A 567 20.18 3.48 0.79
N GLU A 568 19.20 3.52 -0.10
CA GLU A 568 19.10 4.54 -1.15
C GLU A 568 17.69 5.13 -1.22
N GLU A 569 17.58 6.43 -1.47
CA GLU A 569 16.31 7.04 -1.86
C GLU A 569 15.93 6.61 -3.29
N ARG A 570 14.65 6.28 -3.48
CA ARG A 570 14.07 5.95 -4.79
C ARG A 570 12.82 6.76 -5.12
N THR A 571 12.48 7.74 -4.29
CA THR A 571 11.44 8.72 -4.58
C THR A 571 11.83 9.55 -5.80
N LEU A 572 10.92 9.67 -6.75
CA LEU A 572 11.11 10.54 -7.90
C LEU A 572 11.00 12.00 -7.44
N ARG A 573 12.12 12.73 -7.47
CA ARG A 573 12.15 14.14 -7.05
C ARG A 573 11.83 15.05 -8.22
N MET A 574 10.97 16.03 -7.99
CA MET A 574 10.60 17.02 -9.02
C MET A 574 11.81 17.82 -9.50
N GLU A 575 12.82 18.04 -8.65
CA GLU A 575 14.05 18.75 -9.00
C GLU A 575 14.90 17.98 -10.03
N GLU A 576 14.79 16.65 -10.07
CA GLU A 576 15.51 15.81 -11.04
C GLU A 576 14.85 15.87 -12.43
N ILE A 577 13.53 16.09 -12.48
CA ILE A 577 12.77 16.24 -13.72
C ILE A 577 12.76 17.70 -14.20
N LEU A 578 12.56 18.64 -13.27
CA LEU A 578 12.35 20.07 -13.50
C LEU A 578 13.34 20.90 -12.65
N PRO A 579 14.62 20.95 -13.03
CA PRO A 579 15.63 21.65 -12.24
C PRO A 579 15.30 23.14 -12.09
N ASN A 580 15.52 23.68 -10.88
CA ASN A 580 15.32 25.09 -10.53
C ASN A 580 13.90 25.64 -10.76
N ALA A 581 12.89 24.79 -10.94
CA ALA A 581 11.51 25.26 -11.16
C ALA A 581 10.97 26.01 -9.93
N MET A 582 11.18 25.48 -8.73
CA MET A 582 10.71 26.09 -7.48
C MET A 582 11.34 27.47 -7.21
N ASP A 583 12.65 27.62 -7.45
CA ASP A 583 13.34 28.90 -7.30
C ASP A 583 12.84 29.95 -8.29
N ARG A 584 12.55 29.52 -9.53
CA ARG A 584 11.95 30.38 -10.55
C ARG A 584 10.56 30.83 -10.12
N TYR A 585 9.70 29.94 -9.62
CA TYR A 585 8.40 30.32 -9.09
C TYR A 585 8.49 31.30 -7.92
N SER A 586 9.42 31.07 -6.98
CA SER A 586 9.67 31.98 -5.85
C SER A 586 10.12 33.37 -6.33
N THR A 587 10.97 33.42 -7.35
CA THR A 587 11.44 34.68 -7.96
C THR A 587 10.30 35.44 -8.63
N ILE A 588 9.46 34.74 -9.40
CA ILE A 588 8.27 35.32 -10.05
C ILE A 588 7.27 35.83 -9.01
N GLY A 589 7.00 35.06 -7.96
CA GLY A 589 6.11 35.45 -6.86
C GLY A 589 6.59 36.72 -6.15
N ARG A 590 7.87 36.77 -5.74
CA ARG A 590 8.46 37.97 -5.11
C ARG A 590 8.42 39.21 -6.02
N ALA A 591 8.65 39.03 -7.33
CA ALA A 591 8.54 40.12 -8.29
C ALA A 591 7.09 40.62 -8.42
N TYR A 592 6.12 39.70 -8.46
CA TYR A 592 4.69 40.02 -8.49
C TYR A 592 4.23 40.75 -7.22
N ASP A 593 4.62 40.30 -6.03
CA ASP A 593 4.21 40.93 -4.76
C ASP A 593 4.65 42.40 -4.72
N LYS A 594 5.90 42.67 -5.12
CA LYS A 594 6.44 44.04 -5.24
C LYS A 594 5.71 44.85 -6.30
N LEU A 595 5.45 44.27 -7.49
CA LEU A 595 4.70 44.96 -8.54
C LEU A 595 3.28 45.29 -8.08
N SER A 596 2.61 44.37 -7.39
CA SER A 596 1.26 44.54 -6.85
C SER A 596 1.20 45.65 -5.81
N GLN A 597 2.19 45.72 -4.92
CA GLN A 597 2.32 46.84 -3.98
C GLN A 597 2.46 48.18 -4.70
N ILE A 598 3.30 48.26 -5.73
CA ILE A 598 3.52 49.50 -6.49
C ILE A 598 2.26 49.91 -7.25
N LEU A 599 1.59 48.98 -7.94
CA LEU A 599 0.35 49.24 -8.66
C LEU A 599 -0.78 49.75 -7.73
N ARG A 600 -0.83 49.30 -6.47
CA ARG A 600 -1.78 49.84 -5.47
C ARG A 600 -1.46 51.26 -5.03
N MET A 601 -0.19 51.68 -5.15
CA MET A 601 0.27 53.03 -4.80
C MET A 601 0.19 54.01 -5.97
N VAL A 602 -0.14 53.55 -7.19
CA VAL A 602 -0.29 54.42 -8.35
C VAL A 602 -1.45 55.39 -8.10
N GLN A 603 -1.08 56.67 -7.99
CA GLN A 603 -1.99 57.81 -7.96
C GLN A 603 -1.91 58.53 -9.32
N ASP A 604 -2.87 59.43 -9.57
CA ASP A 604 -2.99 60.23 -10.81
C ASP A 604 -3.57 59.52 -12.04
N LEU A 605 -4.20 58.35 -11.86
CA LEU A 605 -5.10 57.80 -12.87
C LEU A 605 -6.52 58.33 -12.69
N PRO A 606 -7.30 58.53 -13.77
CA PRO A 606 -8.70 58.95 -13.69
C PRO A 606 -9.62 58.00 -12.92
N LEU A 607 -9.21 56.73 -12.82
CA LEU A 607 -9.87 55.69 -12.03
C LEU A 607 -8.79 54.95 -11.23
N LEU A 608 -9.06 54.65 -9.96
CA LEU A 608 -8.15 53.89 -9.12
C LEU A 608 -8.13 52.40 -9.48
N ILE A 609 -6.98 51.74 -9.27
CA ILE A 609 -6.87 50.28 -9.38
C ILE A 609 -7.43 49.66 -8.10
N THR A 610 -8.50 48.87 -8.22
CA THR A 610 -9.19 48.25 -7.08
C THR A 610 -8.65 46.86 -6.75
N ASN A 611 -8.48 46.01 -7.77
CA ASN A 611 -7.99 44.66 -7.60
C ASN A 611 -6.87 44.33 -8.58
N ILE A 612 -5.97 43.47 -8.14
CA ILE A 612 -4.83 42.95 -8.90
C ILE A 612 -4.85 41.42 -8.72
N HIS A 613 -5.10 40.70 -9.81
CA HIS A 613 -5.32 39.26 -9.82
C HIS A 613 -4.14 38.52 -10.49
N PRO A 614 -3.53 37.52 -9.81
CA PRO A 614 -2.43 36.73 -10.34
C PRO A 614 -2.93 35.61 -11.26
N VAL A 615 -3.43 35.96 -12.45
CA VAL A 615 -4.09 35.00 -13.37
C VAL A 615 -3.13 34.15 -14.19
N SER A 616 -1.83 34.38 -14.13
CA SER A 616 -0.82 33.58 -14.85
C SER A 616 -0.66 32.19 -14.26
N ALA A 617 -0.53 31.17 -15.13
CA ALA A 617 -0.15 29.81 -14.74
C ALA A 617 1.18 29.74 -13.96
N TYR A 618 2.08 30.71 -14.18
CA TYR A 618 3.33 30.82 -13.43
C TYR A 618 3.15 31.27 -11.98
N LEU A 619 2.11 32.05 -11.68
CA LEU A 619 1.84 32.54 -10.32
C LEU A 619 1.08 31.51 -9.48
N ARG A 620 0.28 30.64 -10.12
CA ARG A 620 -0.40 29.49 -9.49
C ARG A 620 0.38 28.17 -9.59
N ARG A 621 1.65 28.21 -10.01
CA ARG A 621 2.58 27.07 -10.07
C ARG A 621 2.10 25.86 -10.89
N THR A 622 1.31 26.09 -11.93
CA THR A 622 0.75 25.01 -12.77
C THR A 622 1.48 24.83 -14.11
N ALA A 623 2.46 25.67 -14.45
CA ALA A 623 3.18 25.61 -15.72
C ALA A 623 4.50 24.86 -15.57
N PRO A 624 4.72 23.71 -16.25
CA PRO A 624 5.89 22.84 -15.99
C PRO A 624 7.24 23.55 -16.12
N PHE A 625 7.33 24.55 -16.99
CA PHE A 625 8.55 25.34 -17.22
C PHE A 625 8.32 26.81 -16.91
N PRO A 626 8.54 27.27 -15.66
CA PRO A 626 8.48 28.70 -15.35
C PRO A 626 9.56 29.48 -16.10
N PRO A 627 9.27 30.72 -16.53
CA PRO A 627 10.18 31.52 -17.35
C PRO A 627 11.56 31.67 -16.72
N LEU A 628 12.58 31.73 -17.59
CA LEU A 628 13.92 32.12 -17.19
C LEU A 628 13.93 33.60 -16.78
N SER A 629 14.88 33.95 -15.91
CA SER A 629 15.21 35.35 -15.62
C SER A 629 15.67 36.04 -16.90
N THR A 630 15.13 37.22 -17.20
CA THR A 630 15.53 38.02 -18.37
C THR A 630 17.03 38.32 -18.36
N ASN A 631 17.61 38.64 -17.19
CA ASN A 631 19.05 38.86 -17.03
C ASN A 631 19.86 37.63 -17.45
N ALA A 632 19.46 36.45 -17.00
CA ALA A 632 20.15 35.20 -17.36
C ALA A 632 20.10 34.90 -18.87
N VAL A 633 19.00 35.28 -19.53
CA VAL A 633 18.90 35.18 -21.00
C VAL A 633 19.79 36.22 -21.67
N ILE A 634 19.74 37.47 -21.21
CA ILE A 634 20.53 38.56 -21.79
C ILE A 634 22.03 38.25 -21.68
N GLU A 635 22.51 37.89 -20.48
CA GLU A 635 23.93 37.57 -20.22
C GLU A 635 24.44 36.41 -21.08
N LYS A 636 23.63 35.37 -21.30
CA LYS A 636 24.05 34.17 -22.05
C LYS A 636 23.90 34.30 -23.55
N HIS A 637 22.95 35.10 -24.02
CA HIS A 637 22.53 35.12 -25.42
C HIS A 637 22.77 36.45 -26.11
N SER A 638 23.28 37.49 -25.42
CA SER A 638 23.46 38.83 -26.01
C SER A 638 24.94 39.20 -26.12
N ALA A 639 25.33 39.72 -27.29
CA ALA A 639 26.68 40.23 -27.56
C ALA A 639 26.90 41.63 -27.00
N SER A 640 25.85 42.47 -27.04
CA SER A 640 25.88 43.83 -26.52
C SER A 640 24.47 44.33 -26.20
N ILE A 641 24.38 45.34 -25.35
CA ILE A 641 23.13 46.03 -25.02
C ILE A 641 23.29 47.48 -25.46
N LYS A 642 22.40 47.97 -26.33
CA LYS A 642 22.35 49.36 -26.80
C LYS A 642 20.92 49.87 -26.69
N ASP A 643 20.72 51.05 -26.12
CA ASP A 643 19.40 51.71 -26.04
C ASP A 643 18.26 50.81 -25.52
N SER A 644 18.55 50.03 -24.47
CA SER A 644 17.62 49.02 -23.89
C SER A 644 17.24 47.86 -24.82
N VAL A 645 17.98 47.65 -25.92
CA VAL A 645 17.87 46.52 -26.83
C VAL A 645 19.08 45.61 -26.65
N ALA A 646 18.83 44.33 -26.34
CA ALA A 646 19.86 43.30 -26.24
C ALA A 646 20.04 42.63 -27.62
N LEU A 647 21.22 42.79 -28.21
CA LEU A 647 21.55 42.21 -29.52
C LEU A 647 22.05 40.78 -29.34
N PRO A 648 21.49 39.79 -30.05
CA PRO A 648 21.85 38.40 -29.86
C PRO A 648 23.30 38.11 -30.29
N LEU A 649 23.90 37.08 -29.69
CA LEU A 649 25.16 36.51 -30.16
C LEU A 649 25.01 35.96 -31.59
N SER A 650 26.08 36.06 -32.38
CA SER A 650 26.05 35.56 -33.76
C SER A 650 25.70 34.06 -33.79
N HIS A 651 24.81 33.68 -34.70
CA HIS A 651 24.34 32.30 -34.89
C HIS A 651 23.61 31.65 -33.70
N ILE A 652 23.13 32.46 -32.73
CA ILE A 652 22.37 31.97 -31.57
C ILE A 652 21.01 32.69 -31.52
N SER A 653 19.91 31.93 -31.47
CA SER A 653 18.59 32.48 -31.17
C SER A 653 18.36 32.50 -29.66
N PRO A 654 17.94 33.63 -29.06
CA PRO A 654 17.55 33.64 -27.66
C PRO A 654 16.31 32.75 -27.45
N PRO A 655 16.17 32.09 -26.29
CA PRO A 655 14.98 31.32 -25.96
C PRO A 655 13.75 32.24 -25.84
N TYR A 656 12.57 31.70 -26.18
CA TYR A 656 11.31 32.41 -25.96
C TYR A 656 11.08 32.68 -24.47
N LEU A 657 10.80 33.93 -24.12
CA LEU A 657 10.48 34.36 -22.77
C LEU A 657 8.98 34.64 -22.65
N PRO A 658 8.20 33.75 -22.02
CA PRO A 658 6.76 33.97 -21.85
C PRO A 658 6.50 35.07 -20.83
N THR A 659 5.40 35.80 -21.03
CA THR A 659 4.97 36.87 -20.12
C THR A 659 4.14 36.32 -18.96
N VAL A 660 4.27 36.92 -17.78
CA VAL A 660 3.44 36.64 -16.61
C VAL A 660 2.18 37.53 -16.66
N LYS A 661 1.04 36.97 -17.07
CA LYS A 661 -0.25 37.70 -17.13
C LYS A 661 -0.72 38.12 -15.73
N VAL A 662 -1.05 39.40 -15.58
CA VAL A 662 -1.65 40.00 -14.38
C VAL A 662 -2.89 40.77 -14.81
N GLN A 663 -4.00 40.55 -14.12
CA GLN A 663 -5.26 41.21 -14.44
C GLN A 663 -5.57 42.27 -13.39
N ILE A 664 -5.97 43.46 -13.83
CA ILE A 664 -6.38 44.55 -12.94
C ILE A 664 -7.83 44.95 -13.19
N THR A 665 -8.52 45.35 -12.13
CA THR A 665 -9.83 45.98 -12.23
C THR A 665 -9.72 47.42 -11.75
N MET A 666 -10.38 48.32 -12.46
CA MET A 666 -10.49 49.72 -12.06
C MET A 666 -11.69 49.89 -11.13
N GLU A 667 -11.80 51.04 -10.48
CA GLU A 667 -13.00 51.39 -9.71
C GLU A 667 -14.25 51.45 -10.59
N GLN A 668 -15.41 51.20 -9.98
CA GLN A 668 -16.67 51.20 -10.72
C GLN A 668 -16.96 52.60 -11.24
N SER A 669 -17.19 52.69 -12.55
CA SER A 669 -17.55 53.94 -13.21
C SER A 669 -18.65 53.69 -14.24
N GLY A 670 -19.58 54.63 -14.37
CA GLY A 670 -20.56 54.66 -15.45
C GLY A 670 -19.96 55.13 -16.79
N LYS A 671 -18.75 55.70 -16.76
CA LYS A 671 -18.12 56.35 -17.93
C LYS A 671 -17.45 55.39 -18.91
N TRP A 672 -17.46 54.08 -18.64
CA TRP A 672 -16.92 53.07 -19.56
C TRP A 672 -17.77 52.91 -20.83
N GLY A 673 -19.06 53.26 -20.79
CA GLY A 673 -19.99 53.11 -21.91
C GLY A 673 -20.44 51.66 -22.16
N ASP A 674 -21.23 51.47 -23.21
CA ASP A 674 -21.83 50.17 -23.59
C ASP A 674 -21.31 49.63 -24.95
N GLU A 675 -20.41 50.36 -25.62
CA GLU A 675 -19.82 49.95 -26.91
C GLU A 675 -18.45 49.31 -26.70
N LEU A 676 -18.29 48.04 -27.11
CA LEU A 676 -17.05 47.27 -26.88
C LEU A 676 -15.81 47.92 -27.52
N GLY A 677 -15.95 48.52 -28.70
CA GLY A 677 -14.83 49.21 -29.37
C GLY A 677 -14.37 50.47 -28.64
N ALA A 678 -15.31 51.22 -28.04
CA ALA A 678 -15.00 52.37 -27.21
C ALA A 678 -14.34 51.95 -25.89
N ILE A 679 -14.83 50.88 -25.26
CA ILE A 679 -14.23 50.28 -24.05
C ILE A 679 -12.78 49.86 -24.33
N ALA A 680 -12.51 49.20 -25.46
CA ALA A 680 -11.17 48.77 -25.85
C ALA A 680 -10.21 49.96 -25.96
N ARG A 681 -10.60 51.01 -26.69
CA ARG A 681 -9.79 52.24 -26.81
C ARG A 681 -9.57 52.95 -25.47
N LEU A 682 -10.57 52.93 -24.59
CA LEU A 682 -10.45 53.49 -23.25
C LEU A 682 -9.43 52.71 -22.40
N LYS A 683 -9.43 51.37 -22.48
CA LYS A 683 -8.39 50.54 -21.85
C LYS A 683 -7.00 50.88 -22.39
N THR A 684 -6.86 51.07 -23.71
CA THR A 684 -5.60 51.52 -24.33
C THR A 684 -5.12 52.85 -23.75
N ALA A 685 -6.02 53.83 -23.58
CA ALA A 685 -5.69 55.11 -22.96
C ALA A 685 -5.21 54.94 -21.51
N PHE A 686 -5.84 54.06 -20.72
CA PHE A 686 -5.36 53.72 -19.38
C PHE A 686 -3.98 53.06 -19.40
N TYR A 687 -3.68 52.16 -20.34
CA TYR A 687 -2.35 51.56 -20.48
C TYR A 687 -1.28 52.61 -20.80
N ILE A 688 -1.59 53.59 -21.68
CA ILE A 688 -0.67 54.67 -22.03
C ILE A 688 -0.33 55.52 -20.81
N GLU A 689 -1.34 55.99 -20.07
CA GLU A 689 -1.10 56.83 -18.89
C GLU A 689 -0.40 56.06 -17.76
N LEU A 690 -0.81 54.81 -17.50
CA LEU A 690 -0.13 53.96 -16.53
C LEU A 690 1.34 53.72 -16.90
N SER A 691 1.64 53.53 -18.20
CA SER A 691 3.02 53.36 -18.66
C SER A 691 3.89 54.59 -18.42
N LYS A 692 3.34 55.81 -18.53
CA LYS A 692 4.06 57.05 -18.23
C LYS A 692 4.37 57.13 -16.74
N ILE A 693 3.37 56.90 -15.89
CA ILE A 693 3.52 56.92 -14.43
C ILE A 693 4.58 55.92 -13.96
N LEU A 694 4.54 54.69 -14.48
CA LEU A 694 5.51 53.64 -14.11
C LEU A 694 6.94 53.96 -14.57
N ARG A 695 7.11 54.61 -15.72
CA ARG A 695 8.43 55.05 -16.21
C ARG A 695 8.98 56.21 -15.40
N GLU A 696 8.18 57.25 -15.19
CA GLU A 696 8.62 58.51 -14.59
C GLU A 696 8.80 58.40 -13.06
N LYS A 697 7.83 57.79 -12.36
CA LYS A 697 7.84 57.75 -10.89
C LYS A 697 8.54 56.53 -10.30
N TYR A 698 8.56 55.41 -11.04
CA TYR A 698 9.06 54.13 -10.53
C TYR A 698 10.24 53.56 -11.34
N SER A 699 10.73 54.29 -12.35
CA SER A 699 11.87 53.89 -13.19
C SER A 699 11.73 52.48 -13.80
N MET A 700 10.50 52.07 -14.10
CA MET A 700 10.22 50.76 -14.70
C MET A 700 10.20 50.83 -16.22
N GLN A 701 10.58 49.74 -16.89
CA GLN A 701 10.33 49.58 -18.32
C GLN A 701 8.87 49.15 -18.53
N ALA A 702 8.04 50.07 -19.03
CA ALA A 702 6.62 49.85 -19.31
C ALA A 702 6.29 50.24 -20.77
N ILE A 703 5.72 49.31 -21.53
CA ILE A 703 5.44 49.44 -22.97
C ILE A 703 3.95 49.16 -23.21
N PRO A 704 3.13 50.18 -23.52
CA PRO A 704 1.70 50.00 -23.77
C PRO A 704 1.44 49.44 -25.17
N PHE A 705 0.46 48.54 -25.27
CA PHE A 705 -0.13 48.01 -26.50
C PHE A 705 -1.65 48.24 -26.48
N ASP A 706 -2.33 47.94 -27.58
CA ASP A 706 -3.77 48.17 -27.71
C ASP A 706 -4.60 47.41 -26.67
N ASP A 707 -4.24 46.16 -26.39
CA ASP A 707 -4.98 45.23 -25.53
C ASP A 707 -4.32 44.97 -24.16
N HIS A 708 -3.06 45.37 -23.97
CA HIS A 708 -2.30 45.09 -22.75
C HIS A 708 -1.14 46.08 -22.50
N LEU A 709 -0.54 46.02 -21.31
CA LEU A 709 0.67 46.75 -20.96
C LEU A 709 1.78 45.75 -20.58
N ILE A 710 2.93 45.79 -21.26
CA ILE A 710 4.11 45.00 -20.89
C ILE A 710 4.93 45.76 -19.86
N ILE A 711 5.31 45.08 -18.78
CA ILE A 711 6.14 45.65 -17.71
C ILE A 711 7.31 44.70 -17.47
N HIS A 712 8.53 45.17 -17.69
CA HIS A 712 9.74 44.43 -17.29
C HIS A 712 10.20 44.93 -15.92
N PHE A 713 10.16 44.05 -14.91
CA PHE A 713 10.44 44.39 -13.51
C PHE A 713 11.07 43.21 -12.77
N ASN A 714 12.14 43.45 -12.00
CA ASN A 714 12.87 42.44 -11.22
C ASN A 714 13.16 41.15 -12.01
N THR A 715 13.63 41.30 -13.25
CA THR A 715 13.97 40.22 -14.18
C THR A 715 12.82 39.37 -14.73
N VAL A 716 11.58 39.83 -14.54
CA VAL A 716 10.35 39.17 -14.99
C VAL A 716 9.61 40.10 -15.94
N VAL A 717 9.04 39.53 -17.01
CA VAL A 717 8.19 40.27 -17.95
C VAL A 717 6.73 40.00 -17.61
N PHE A 718 6.03 41.02 -17.14
CA PHE A 718 4.60 40.97 -16.84
C PHE A 718 3.77 41.48 -18.02
N ARG A 719 2.60 40.87 -18.23
CA ARG A 719 1.57 41.35 -19.15
C ARG A 719 0.34 41.76 -18.36
N LEU A 720 0.15 43.06 -18.19
CA LEU A 720 -0.96 43.64 -17.45
C LEU A 720 -2.18 43.80 -18.37
N VAL A 721 -3.35 43.35 -17.92
CA VAL A 721 -4.61 43.43 -18.67
C VAL A 721 -5.72 44.02 -17.80
N ILE A 722 -6.42 45.04 -18.30
CA ILE A 722 -7.61 45.61 -17.64
C ILE A 722 -8.82 44.72 -17.92
N ALA A 723 -9.40 44.22 -16.84
CA ALA A 723 -10.62 43.44 -16.85
C ALA A 723 -11.84 44.30 -16.53
N TYR A 724 -12.87 44.14 -17.35
CA TYR A 724 -14.15 44.81 -17.15
C TYR A 724 -15.30 43.80 -17.26
N PRO A 725 -15.80 43.26 -16.12
CA PRO A 725 -16.81 42.19 -16.13
C PRO A 725 -18.10 42.52 -16.91
N LYS A 726 -18.47 43.80 -17.05
CA LYS A 726 -19.64 44.21 -17.85
C LYS A 726 -19.49 43.91 -19.34
N GLU A 727 -18.28 43.74 -19.87
CA GLU A 727 -18.07 43.31 -21.28
C GLU A 727 -18.83 42.01 -21.57
N VAL A 728 -18.86 41.07 -20.61
CA VAL A 728 -19.60 39.81 -20.75
C VAL A 728 -21.10 40.07 -20.90
N HIS A 729 -21.67 40.97 -20.09
CA HIS A 729 -23.08 41.33 -20.16
C HIS A 729 -23.43 42.03 -21.49
N ILE A 730 -22.58 42.96 -21.94
CA ILE A 730 -22.73 43.64 -23.23
C ILE A 730 -22.70 42.62 -24.36
N MET A 731 -21.74 41.69 -24.36
CA MET A 731 -21.64 40.64 -25.37
C MET A 731 -22.87 39.71 -25.40
N ARG A 732 -23.41 39.34 -24.22
CA ARG A 732 -24.64 38.55 -24.12
C ARG A 732 -25.86 39.29 -24.67
N LYS A 733 -25.94 40.60 -24.45
CA LYS A 733 -27.01 41.47 -24.93
C LYS A 733 -26.93 41.68 -26.45
N LEU A 734 -25.72 41.84 -27.00
CA LEU A 734 -25.50 41.94 -28.44
C LEU A 734 -25.84 40.65 -29.19
N ASN A 735 -25.74 39.51 -28.51
CA ASN A 735 -26.05 38.20 -29.04
C ASN A 735 -27.51 37.76 -28.77
N SER A 736 -28.33 38.61 -28.15
CA SER A 736 -29.75 38.36 -27.95
C SER A 736 -30.49 38.38 -29.29
N ASP A 737 -31.39 37.42 -29.51
CA ASP A 737 -32.36 37.47 -30.60
C ASP A 737 -33.39 38.60 -30.36
N LYS A 738 -34.30 38.88 -31.33
CA LYS A 738 -35.34 39.94 -31.26
C LYS A 738 -36.24 39.92 -30.00
N THR A 739 -36.15 38.87 -29.18
CA THR A 739 -36.84 38.66 -27.91
C THR A 739 -36.19 39.37 -26.73
N GLY A 740 -34.97 39.91 -26.87
CA GLY A 740 -34.28 40.70 -25.84
C GLY A 740 -33.68 39.89 -24.68
N ILE A 741 -33.77 38.54 -24.72
CA ILE A 741 -33.21 37.66 -23.68
C ILE A 741 -31.69 37.54 -23.91
N PRO A 742 -30.84 37.92 -22.94
CA PRO A 742 -29.38 37.76 -23.02
C PRO A 742 -29.01 36.31 -23.31
N LYS A 743 -28.23 36.09 -24.37
CA LYS A 743 -27.87 34.74 -24.84
C LYS A 743 -26.37 34.60 -24.95
N ASP A 744 -25.83 33.50 -24.44
CA ASP A 744 -24.41 33.22 -24.56
C ASP A 744 -23.98 32.89 -26.00
N SER A 745 -22.85 33.45 -26.41
CA SER A 745 -22.07 33.06 -27.59
C SER A 745 -20.77 32.40 -27.16
N THR A 746 -20.08 31.74 -28.10
CA THR A 746 -18.72 31.24 -27.85
C THR A 746 -17.78 32.35 -27.38
N ALA A 747 -17.91 33.55 -27.97
CA ALA A 747 -17.10 34.71 -27.60
C ALA A 747 -17.46 35.24 -26.19
N SER A 748 -18.74 35.30 -25.80
CA SER A 748 -19.14 35.75 -24.45
C SER A 748 -18.66 34.79 -23.37
N LYS A 749 -18.71 33.48 -23.62
CA LYS A 749 -18.19 32.45 -22.72
C LYS A 749 -16.66 32.53 -22.57
N LEU A 750 -15.92 32.75 -23.65
CA LEU A 750 -14.47 32.96 -23.58
C LEU A 750 -14.13 34.23 -22.79
N LYS A 751 -14.90 35.30 -22.96
CA LYS A 751 -14.69 36.55 -22.22
C LYS A 751 -15.02 36.39 -20.73
N GLU A 752 -16.07 35.64 -20.40
CA GLU A 752 -16.40 35.28 -19.02
C GLU A 752 -15.31 34.44 -18.37
N LEU A 753 -14.79 33.45 -19.10
CA LEU A 753 -13.67 32.65 -18.65
C LEU A 753 -12.45 33.53 -18.32
N GLU A 754 -12.07 34.42 -19.23
CA GLU A 754 -10.94 35.32 -19.04
C GLU A 754 -11.14 36.28 -17.85
N VAL A 755 -12.29 36.96 -17.79
CA VAL A 755 -12.46 38.11 -16.91
C VAL A 755 -12.97 37.72 -15.52
N ILE A 756 -13.73 36.63 -15.41
CA ILE A 756 -14.43 36.24 -14.18
C ILE A 756 -13.89 34.92 -13.63
N LEU A 757 -13.84 33.86 -14.45
CA LEU A 757 -13.53 32.52 -13.96
C LEU A 757 -12.03 32.30 -13.71
N GLU A 758 -11.14 32.82 -14.58
CA GLU A 758 -9.67 32.72 -14.41
C GLU A 758 -9.20 33.32 -13.08
N PRO A 759 -9.61 34.54 -12.66
CA PRO A 759 -9.28 35.08 -11.35
C PRO A 759 -9.80 34.23 -10.19
N GLN A 760 -11.01 33.69 -10.28
CA GLN A 760 -11.59 32.84 -9.24
C GLN A 760 -10.81 31.52 -9.11
N LEU A 761 -10.52 30.88 -10.24
CA LEU A 761 -9.71 29.66 -10.28
C LEU A 761 -8.30 29.91 -9.74
N ALA A 762 -7.65 31.00 -10.14
CA ALA A 762 -6.33 31.36 -9.64
C ALA A 762 -6.35 31.61 -8.12
N ALA A 763 -7.39 32.26 -7.59
CA ALA A 763 -7.53 32.47 -6.16
C ALA A 763 -7.74 31.17 -5.38
N LEU A 764 -8.42 30.18 -5.97
CA LEU A 764 -8.61 28.85 -5.36
C LEU A 764 -7.31 28.03 -5.37
N LEU A 765 -6.57 28.04 -6.47
CA LEU A 765 -5.32 27.26 -6.62
C LEU A 765 -4.10 27.88 -5.91
N HIS A 766 -4.15 29.17 -5.58
CA HIS A 766 -3.10 29.86 -4.86
C HIS A 766 -3.21 29.70 -3.32
N ARG A 767 -4.38 29.28 -2.81
CA ARG A 767 -4.53 28.88 -1.40
C ARG A 767 -3.89 27.53 -1.16
#